data_AF-A0A7H8Q178-F1
#
_entry.id   AF-A0A7H8Q178-F1
#
_cell.length_a   1.000
_cell.length_b   1.000
_cell.length_c   1.000
_cell.angle_alpha   90.00
_cell.angle_beta   90.00
_cell.angle_gamma   90.00
#
_symmetry.space_group_name_H-M   'P 1'
#
loop_
_entity.id
_entity.type
_entity.pdbx_description
1 polymer ?
#
loop_
_entity_poly.entity_id
_entity_poly.type
_entity_poly.pdbx_seq_one_letter_code
_entity_poly.pdbx_strand_id
1 'polypeptide(L)'
;MQKVLILANCQGPALAKILEKVVDGQGNRLFDVLNLKPVYELTHEQQPLLEDLCRQCDILLYQPHIRHKFTPEWRSSDYWVSITSAKHIVSFPSLYFAGYNPELTYLRNNKNQHLNAGFVDYHDKRVVKLFLEARSDDDIKHSFHRLQPVREDVESVLEETLAELRKREQEQQLDISVSDFVEQNFTRDRLFYTYNHPANAVLYEVTRQLLNKLGLGEVPVPKIEKELLRYDYFPIAPAVSKYLGLQFADDGEQYRVQNEDIQRTEVVDRYLEIYRDNRDWVSEAATFVGETWLNRKKLILHIGQSKTGTTSFQSFCFKHRKALLAEGTLYPESGLLYTHHRNLALHYKGEQRNEALVQQLKQEIAAADCERVLISCESFEDLGASQARELLDDFSDLDVSVVCTLRNRLDWVQSMYAEYVKKAWFSGSFSQFIGYRKVHPRLDRLLNWKMGLSRRENQIIRHVHKLLSDRSSLSFWSDLLPREKLFFVCTEKVRLWELLSSECGINKPDVEEGAEKRLNPSPSVQAVEFARLHFRRLKVQELHYPIAMHFSLRLDKDFDPKNSPGSFFCSNEQISEFLSRYMADDVWLQQNFGFSRSGVSQLSERSLAASGQLPREFDQRADAIAATYQSVLSKFS
;
A
#
# COMPACT_ATOMS: atom_id res chain seq x y z
N MET A 1 24.86 -51.22 24.38
CA MET A 1 24.08 -50.02 24.00
C MET A 1 23.30 -49.59 25.22
N GLN A 2 23.20 -48.29 25.49
CA GLN A 2 22.37 -47.74 26.57
C GLN A 2 20.93 -47.62 26.06
N LYS A 3 19.96 -48.06 26.86
CA LYS A 3 18.53 -47.97 26.52
C LYS A 3 18.02 -46.55 26.73
N VAL A 4 17.50 -45.93 25.68
CA VAL A 4 16.98 -44.55 25.72
C VAL A 4 15.47 -44.57 25.54
N LEU A 5 14.73 -44.06 26.52
CA LEU A 5 13.31 -43.78 26.38
C LEU A 5 13.12 -42.28 26.10
N ILE A 6 12.36 -41.94 25.06
CA ILE A 6 12.06 -40.56 24.69
C ILE A 6 10.57 -40.27 24.91
N LEU A 7 10.26 -39.36 25.83
CA LEU A 7 8.89 -38.93 26.12
C LEU A 7 8.69 -37.47 25.72
N ALA A 8 8.24 -37.28 24.48
CA ALA A 8 8.08 -35.96 23.85
C ALA A 8 6.90 -35.97 22.87
N ASN A 9 6.60 -34.81 22.29
CA ASN A 9 5.61 -34.66 21.21
C ASN A 9 6.13 -35.26 19.87
N CYS A 10 5.65 -34.78 18.72
CA CYS A 10 6.12 -35.22 17.40
C CYS A 10 7.65 -35.10 17.18
N GLN A 11 8.35 -34.31 18.00
CA GLN A 11 9.80 -34.13 17.97
C GLN A 11 10.56 -35.33 18.57
N GLY A 12 9.93 -36.12 19.45
CA GLY A 12 10.52 -37.31 20.06
C GLY A 12 10.90 -38.40 19.04
N PRO A 13 9.96 -38.85 18.19
CA PRO A 13 10.27 -39.79 17.11
C PRO A 13 11.34 -39.29 16.13
N ALA A 14 11.48 -37.97 15.94
CA ALA A 14 12.55 -37.40 15.13
C ALA A 14 13.93 -37.53 15.82
N LEU A 15 14.01 -37.24 17.12
CA LEU A 15 15.23 -37.46 17.92
C LEU A 15 15.62 -38.93 17.97
N ALA A 16 14.65 -39.85 18.08
CA ALA A 16 14.89 -41.29 18.04
C ALA A 16 15.70 -41.70 16.80
N LYS A 17 15.29 -41.24 15.61
CA LYS A 17 15.97 -41.54 14.33
C LYS A 17 17.41 -41.02 14.27
N ILE A 18 17.71 -39.93 14.98
CA ILE A 18 19.08 -39.40 15.08
C ILE A 18 19.89 -40.26 16.05
N LEU A 19 19.36 -40.54 17.24
CA LEU A 19 20.03 -41.31 18.28
C LEU A 19 20.33 -42.76 17.86
N GLU A 20 19.45 -43.41 17.10
CA GLU A 20 19.67 -44.75 16.54
C GLU A 20 20.91 -44.85 15.64
N LYS A 21 21.35 -43.72 15.07
CA LYS A 21 22.52 -43.64 14.18
C LYS A 21 23.78 -43.15 14.88
N VAL A 22 23.73 -42.84 16.16
CA VAL A 22 24.92 -42.40 16.91
C VAL A 22 25.83 -43.61 17.16
N VAL A 23 27.08 -43.47 16.73
CA VAL A 23 28.11 -44.51 16.85
C VAL A 23 29.36 -43.98 17.55
N ASP A 24 30.08 -44.86 18.24
CA ASP A 24 31.40 -44.55 18.81
C ASP A 24 32.50 -44.46 17.73
N GLY A 25 33.74 -44.17 18.16
CA GLY A 25 34.90 -44.10 17.26
C GLY A 25 35.27 -45.43 16.58
N GLN A 26 34.66 -46.54 16.98
CA GLN A 26 34.82 -47.86 16.37
C GLN A 26 33.63 -48.24 15.46
N GLY A 27 32.63 -47.36 15.34
CA GLY A 27 31.43 -47.59 14.54
C GLY A 27 30.34 -48.40 15.25
N ASN A 28 30.46 -48.67 16.55
CA ASN A 28 29.43 -49.38 17.30
C ASN A 28 28.31 -48.42 17.69
N ARG A 29 27.05 -48.85 17.53
CA ARG A 29 25.89 -48.07 18.01
C ARG A 29 25.96 -47.89 19.52
N LEU A 30 25.69 -46.66 19.97
CA LEU A 30 25.74 -46.31 21.38
C LEU A 30 24.39 -46.50 22.09
N PHE A 31 23.29 -46.28 21.38
CA PHE A 31 21.94 -46.25 21.95
C PHE A 31 21.02 -47.34 21.38
N ASP A 32 20.17 -47.86 22.24
CA ASP A 32 19.02 -48.70 21.93
C ASP A 32 17.75 -47.90 22.25
N VAL A 33 17.05 -47.38 21.23
CA VAL A 33 15.89 -46.52 21.46
C VAL A 33 14.65 -47.35 21.73
N LEU A 34 14.07 -47.17 22.92
CA LEU A 34 12.84 -47.84 23.34
C LEU A 34 11.65 -47.14 22.69
N ASN A 35 11.07 -47.79 21.67
CA ASN A 35 9.98 -47.23 20.88
C ASN A 35 8.66 -47.19 21.66
N LEU A 36 8.12 -45.99 21.81
CA LEU A 36 6.79 -45.74 22.37
C LEU A 36 6.11 -44.65 21.55
N LYS A 37 4.78 -44.74 21.43
CA LYS A 37 4.01 -43.66 20.80
C LYS A 37 4.11 -42.38 21.64
N PRO A 38 3.93 -41.19 21.03
CA PRO A 38 3.82 -39.95 21.78
C PRO A 38 2.79 -40.06 22.90
N VAL A 39 3.09 -39.48 24.06
CA VAL A 39 2.32 -39.66 25.31
C VAL A 39 0.84 -39.30 25.14
N TYR A 40 0.53 -38.27 24.34
CA TYR A 40 -0.84 -37.83 24.10
C TYR A 40 -1.68 -38.87 23.33
N GLU A 41 -1.05 -39.82 22.65
CA GLU A 41 -1.71 -40.93 21.91
C GLU A 41 -1.88 -42.19 22.76
N LEU A 42 -1.22 -42.29 23.91
CA LEU A 42 -1.27 -43.50 24.75
C LEU A 42 -2.62 -43.65 25.44
N THR A 43 -3.21 -44.84 25.39
CA THR A 43 -4.44 -45.15 26.14
C THR A 43 -4.11 -45.55 27.59
N HIS A 44 -5.11 -45.57 28.48
CA HIS A 44 -4.94 -46.05 29.85
C HIS A 44 -4.45 -47.50 29.92
N GLU A 45 -4.84 -48.35 28.96
CA GLU A 45 -4.38 -49.74 28.88
C GLU A 45 -2.88 -49.85 28.57
N GLN A 46 -2.29 -48.80 28.00
CA GLN A 46 -0.87 -48.72 27.66
C GLN A 46 -0.02 -48.08 28.77
N GLN A 47 -0.65 -47.61 29.86
CA GLN A 47 0.07 -47.06 31.02
C GLN A 47 1.08 -48.06 31.61
N PRO A 48 0.76 -49.36 31.83
CA PRO A 48 1.73 -50.30 32.39
C PRO A 48 2.98 -50.47 31.52
N LEU A 49 2.82 -50.40 30.19
CA LEU A 49 3.94 -50.45 29.24
C LEU A 49 4.84 -49.21 29.38
N LEU A 50 4.28 -48.01 29.45
CA LEU A 50 5.04 -46.78 29.71
C LEU A 50 5.85 -46.92 31.01
N GLU A 51 5.20 -47.34 32.10
CA GLU A 51 5.85 -47.47 33.39
C GLU A 51 6.98 -48.52 33.37
N ASP A 52 6.77 -49.65 32.70
CA ASP A 52 7.79 -50.69 32.51
C ASP A 52 9.00 -50.15 31.73
N LEU A 53 8.77 -49.42 30.64
CA LEU A 53 9.85 -48.81 29.87
C LEU A 53 10.61 -47.75 30.68
N CYS A 54 9.91 -46.94 31.49
CA CYS A 54 10.55 -45.98 32.40
C CYS A 54 11.46 -46.67 33.42
N ARG A 55 11.12 -47.88 33.88
CA ARG A 55 11.93 -48.68 34.83
C ARG A 55 13.06 -49.47 34.16
N GLN A 56 13.08 -49.55 32.84
CA GLN A 56 14.08 -50.33 32.09
C GLN A 56 15.08 -49.47 31.32
N CYS A 57 14.80 -48.18 31.10
CA CYS A 57 15.71 -47.30 30.39
C CYS A 57 16.92 -46.91 31.25
N ASP A 58 18.07 -46.75 30.58
CA ASP A 58 19.28 -46.18 31.20
C ASP A 58 19.26 -44.65 31.12
N ILE A 59 18.58 -44.12 30.10
CA ILE A 59 18.41 -42.69 29.83
C ILE A 59 16.93 -42.40 29.60
N LEU A 60 16.40 -41.42 30.32
CA LEU A 60 15.09 -40.81 30.06
C LEU A 60 15.31 -39.41 29.46
N LEU A 61 14.98 -39.23 28.18
CA LEU A 61 14.98 -37.94 27.51
C LEU A 61 13.53 -37.46 27.37
N TYR A 62 13.17 -36.30 27.92
CA TYR A 62 11.77 -35.90 27.95
C TYR A 62 11.52 -34.40 27.78
N GLN A 63 10.35 -34.05 27.26
CA GLN A 63 9.80 -32.71 27.33
C GLN A 63 8.93 -32.59 28.57
N PRO A 64 9.04 -31.51 29.37
CA PRO A 64 8.15 -31.33 30.50
C PRO A 64 6.69 -31.31 30.06
N HIS A 65 5.88 -32.10 30.75
CA HIS A 65 4.45 -32.19 30.51
C HIS A 65 3.73 -31.96 31.84
N ILE A 66 3.32 -30.71 32.04
CA ILE A 66 2.71 -30.25 33.30
C ILE A 66 1.29 -30.79 33.38
N ARG A 67 0.94 -31.35 34.55
CA ARG A 67 -0.40 -31.84 34.82
C ARG A 67 -1.41 -30.68 34.83
N HIS A 68 -2.46 -30.79 34.01
CA HIS A 68 -3.64 -29.93 34.10
C HIS A 68 -4.80 -30.66 34.79
N LYS A 69 -5.88 -29.93 35.10
CA LYS A 69 -7.03 -30.39 35.92
C LYS A 69 -7.62 -31.75 35.50
N PHE A 70 -7.52 -32.11 34.22
CA PHE A 70 -8.07 -33.35 33.65
C PHE A 70 -7.01 -34.29 33.07
N THR A 71 -5.72 -33.96 33.22
CA THR A 71 -4.63 -34.82 32.75
C THR A 71 -4.39 -35.94 33.77
N PRO A 72 -4.47 -37.23 33.38
CA PRO A 72 -4.07 -38.33 34.26
C PRO A 72 -2.64 -38.15 34.74
N GLU A 73 -2.39 -38.44 36.01
CA GLU A 73 -1.08 -38.25 36.66
C GLU A 73 0.05 -38.97 35.91
N TRP A 74 -0.23 -40.17 35.40
CA TRP A 74 0.75 -40.98 34.67
C TRP A 74 1.23 -40.38 33.34
N ARG A 75 0.56 -39.32 32.87
CA ARG A 75 0.99 -38.54 31.69
C ARG A 75 1.80 -37.30 32.07
N SER A 76 2.21 -37.11 33.32
CA SER A 76 3.04 -35.98 33.72
C SER A 76 4.52 -36.33 33.75
N SER A 77 5.37 -35.36 33.46
CA SER A 77 6.82 -35.54 33.57
C SER A 77 7.28 -35.87 34.99
N ASP A 78 6.65 -35.26 36.00
CA ASP A 78 6.97 -35.54 37.41
C ASP A 78 6.75 -37.01 37.74
N TYR A 79 5.67 -37.60 37.22
CA TYR A 79 5.41 -39.03 37.38
C TYR A 79 6.50 -39.87 36.72
N TRP A 80 6.86 -39.61 35.46
CA TRP A 80 7.90 -40.36 34.75
C TRP A 80 9.23 -40.32 35.48
N VAL A 81 9.63 -39.13 35.95
CA VAL A 81 10.84 -38.90 36.73
C VAL A 81 10.76 -39.62 38.09
N SER A 82 9.58 -39.69 38.72
CA SER A 82 9.42 -40.37 40.01
C SER A 82 9.53 -41.90 39.92
N ILE A 83 9.18 -42.49 38.77
CA ILE A 83 9.12 -43.95 38.60
C ILE A 83 10.31 -44.52 37.84
N THR A 84 11.09 -43.68 37.16
CA THR A 84 12.22 -44.13 36.36
C THR A 84 13.41 -44.54 37.24
N SER A 85 14.13 -45.55 36.78
CA SER A 85 15.41 -46.00 37.35
C SER A 85 16.60 -45.56 36.48
N ALA A 86 16.36 -44.70 35.50
CA ALA A 86 17.37 -44.23 34.56
C ALA A 86 18.54 -43.55 35.28
N LYS A 87 19.75 -43.86 34.84
CA LYS A 87 20.98 -43.22 35.34
C LYS A 87 21.05 -41.75 34.93
N HIS A 88 20.52 -41.43 33.76
CA HIS A 88 20.48 -40.08 33.23
C HIS A 88 19.03 -39.68 32.92
N ILE A 89 18.57 -38.62 33.56
CA ILE A 89 17.25 -38.03 33.36
C ILE A 89 17.51 -36.64 32.80
N VAL A 90 17.12 -36.41 31.54
CA VAL A 90 17.49 -35.21 30.78
C VAL A 90 16.25 -34.58 30.18
N SER A 91 15.98 -33.34 30.57
CA SER A 91 14.87 -32.54 30.05
C SER A 91 15.28 -31.64 28.87
N PHE A 92 14.36 -31.39 27.95
CA PHE A 92 14.56 -30.42 26.85
C PHE A 92 13.25 -29.71 26.50
N PRO A 93 13.30 -28.50 25.90
CA PRO A 93 12.09 -27.72 25.66
C PRO A 93 11.23 -28.34 24.55
N SER A 94 9.93 -28.05 24.58
CA SER A 94 9.11 -28.11 23.37
C SER A 94 9.66 -27.11 22.36
N LEU A 95 10.25 -27.60 21.27
CA LEU A 95 10.93 -26.77 20.28
C LEU A 95 9.88 -25.94 19.55
N TYR A 96 9.90 -24.62 19.75
CA TYR A 96 8.90 -23.71 19.22
C TYR A 96 9.52 -22.36 18.83
N PHE A 97 9.19 -21.86 17.64
CA PHE A 97 9.62 -20.56 17.14
C PHE A 97 8.64 -20.01 16.11
N ALA A 98 7.88 -18.98 16.46
CA ALA A 98 6.87 -18.38 15.58
C ALA A 98 7.40 -17.29 14.64
N GLY A 99 8.67 -16.89 14.77
CA GLY A 99 9.23 -15.71 14.09
C GLY A 99 9.16 -15.75 12.56
N TYR A 100 9.14 -16.93 11.94
CA TYR A 100 9.05 -17.05 10.47
C TYR A 100 7.64 -16.89 9.91
N ASN A 101 6.59 -17.09 10.72
CA ASN A 101 5.21 -17.18 10.25
C ASN A 101 4.23 -16.53 11.25
N PRO A 102 4.27 -15.19 11.43
CA PRO A 102 3.35 -14.47 12.31
C PRO A 102 1.86 -14.60 11.90
N GLU A 103 1.61 -14.94 10.64
CA GLU A 103 0.28 -15.20 10.08
C GLU A 103 -0.29 -16.58 10.46
N LEU A 104 0.54 -17.53 10.87
CA LEU A 104 0.08 -18.88 11.17
C LEU A 104 -0.63 -18.92 12.51
N THR A 105 -1.75 -19.64 12.56
CA THR A 105 -2.57 -19.76 13.76
C THR A 105 -3.26 -21.12 13.86
N TYR A 106 -3.69 -21.46 15.08
CA TYR A 106 -4.61 -22.56 15.32
C TYR A 106 -6.03 -22.01 15.45
N LEU A 107 -6.98 -22.54 14.69
CA LEU A 107 -8.40 -22.21 14.88
C LEU A 107 -9.01 -23.10 15.95
N ARG A 108 -9.03 -22.60 17.18
CA ARG A 108 -9.49 -23.36 18.36
C ARG A 108 -10.91 -22.99 18.75
N ASN A 109 -11.74 -23.99 19.03
CA ASN A 109 -13.06 -23.75 19.63
C ASN A 109 -12.94 -23.49 21.14
N ASN A 110 -14.06 -23.16 21.77
CA ASN A 110 -14.17 -22.99 23.23
C ASN A 110 -13.75 -24.20 24.08
N LYS A 111 -13.64 -25.40 23.49
CA LYS A 111 -13.13 -26.61 24.15
C LYS A 111 -11.63 -26.84 23.91
N ASN A 112 -10.94 -25.85 23.33
CA ASN A 112 -9.52 -25.90 22.98
C ASN A 112 -9.16 -27.00 21.96
N GLN A 113 -10.13 -27.46 21.17
CA GLN A 113 -9.91 -28.40 20.07
C GLN A 113 -9.49 -27.63 18.83
N HIS A 114 -8.63 -28.22 18.00
CA HIS A 114 -8.15 -27.59 16.77
C HIS A 114 -9.07 -27.95 15.63
N LEU A 115 -9.36 -27.00 14.76
CA LEU A 115 -9.92 -27.28 13.45
C LEU A 115 -8.77 -27.81 12.57
N ASN A 116 -8.88 -29.05 12.11
CA ASN A 116 -7.93 -29.67 11.18
C ASN A 116 -8.66 -30.19 9.94
N ALA A 117 -9.83 -30.80 10.15
CA ALA A 117 -10.69 -31.37 9.12
C ALA A 117 -9.98 -32.33 8.14
N GLY A 118 -8.94 -33.03 8.63
CA GLY A 118 -8.18 -34.01 7.86
C GLY A 118 -7.14 -33.42 6.91
N PHE A 119 -6.86 -32.12 6.98
CA PHE A 119 -5.90 -31.44 6.11
C PHE A 119 -4.65 -31.00 6.87
N VAL A 120 -4.74 -30.02 7.77
CA VAL A 120 -3.60 -29.53 8.55
C VAL A 120 -4.11 -28.74 9.75
N ASP A 121 -3.35 -28.73 10.86
CA ASP A 121 -3.73 -27.96 12.05
C ASP A 121 -3.50 -26.45 11.88
N TYR A 122 -2.58 -26.06 10.98
CA TYR A 122 -2.18 -24.68 10.76
C TYR A 122 -3.13 -23.98 9.79
N HIS A 123 -3.59 -22.79 10.16
CA HIS A 123 -4.37 -21.92 9.30
C HIS A 123 -3.69 -20.57 9.12
N ASP A 124 -4.05 -19.87 8.06
CA ASP A 124 -3.54 -18.53 7.74
C ASP A 124 -4.56 -17.47 8.17
N LYS A 125 -4.16 -16.58 9.10
CA LYS A 125 -5.00 -15.48 9.60
C LYS A 125 -5.58 -14.62 8.47
N ARG A 126 -4.84 -14.44 7.38
CA ARG A 126 -5.23 -13.59 6.23
C ARG A 126 -6.35 -14.23 5.43
N VAL A 127 -6.26 -15.54 5.17
CA VAL A 127 -7.30 -16.30 4.47
C VAL A 127 -8.59 -16.32 5.30
N VAL A 128 -8.47 -16.54 6.62
CA VAL A 128 -9.61 -16.51 7.56
C VAL A 128 -10.29 -15.15 7.54
N LYS A 129 -9.53 -14.06 7.62
CA LYS A 129 -10.09 -12.69 7.56
C LYS A 129 -10.88 -12.46 6.28
N LEU A 130 -10.29 -12.74 5.11
CA LEU A 130 -10.96 -12.50 3.82
C LEU A 130 -12.19 -13.39 3.63
N PHE A 131 -12.17 -14.62 4.16
CA PHE A 131 -13.34 -15.50 4.18
C PHE A 131 -14.48 -14.91 5.02
N LEU A 132 -14.18 -14.41 6.23
CA LEU A 132 -15.18 -13.80 7.12
C LEU A 132 -15.73 -12.48 6.57
N GLU A 133 -14.93 -11.75 5.78
CA GLU A 133 -15.36 -10.58 5.01
C GLU A 133 -16.21 -10.93 3.77
N ALA A 134 -16.55 -12.21 3.57
CA ALA A 134 -17.35 -12.73 2.48
C ALA A 134 -16.80 -12.37 1.08
N ARG A 135 -15.47 -12.32 0.94
CA ARG A 135 -14.79 -12.14 -0.35
C ARG A 135 -14.97 -13.38 -1.23
N SER A 136 -14.94 -13.22 -2.54
CA SER A 136 -15.01 -14.34 -3.49
C SER A 136 -13.75 -15.19 -3.40
N ASP A 137 -13.88 -16.51 -3.58
CA ASP A 137 -12.76 -17.47 -3.59
C ASP A 137 -11.58 -17.02 -4.46
N ASP A 138 -11.87 -16.53 -5.67
CA ASP A 138 -10.87 -16.08 -6.64
C ASP A 138 -10.03 -14.91 -6.09
N ASP A 139 -10.69 -13.90 -5.53
CA ASP A 139 -10.03 -12.79 -4.83
C ASP A 139 -9.19 -13.28 -3.65
N ILE A 140 -9.70 -14.21 -2.83
CA ILE A 140 -8.94 -14.74 -1.68
C ILE A 140 -7.65 -15.42 -2.17
N LYS A 141 -7.73 -16.32 -3.15
CA LYS A 141 -6.59 -17.04 -3.72
C LYS A 141 -5.50 -16.11 -4.24
N HIS A 142 -5.88 -14.98 -4.84
CA HIS A 142 -4.97 -14.09 -5.54
C HIS A 142 -4.60 -12.81 -4.77
N SER A 143 -5.16 -12.57 -3.58
CA SER A 143 -4.90 -11.35 -2.81
C SER A 143 -4.43 -11.56 -1.37
N PHE A 144 -4.68 -12.71 -0.72
CA PHE A 144 -4.39 -12.86 0.71
C PHE A 144 -2.91 -12.62 1.06
N HIS A 145 -1.99 -13.06 0.19
CA HIS A 145 -0.55 -12.88 0.35
C HIS A 145 -0.10 -11.43 0.26
N ARG A 146 -0.95 -10.49 -0.16
CA ARG A 146 -0.65 -9.05 -0.19
C ARG A 146 -0.86 -8.40 1.17
N LEU A 147 -1.60 -9.05 2.08
CA LEU A 147 -1.64 -8.70 3.50
C LEU A 147 -0.33 -9.17 4.13
N GLN A 148 0.51 -8.21 4.50
CA GLN A 148 1.86 -8.43 5.04
C GLN A 148 1.97 -7.76 6.41
N PRO A 149 2.63 -8.39 7.39
CA PRO A 149 2.89 -7.78 8.68
C PRO A 149 3.80 -6.54 8.51
N VAL A 150 3.64 -5.53 9.38
CA VAL A 150 4.59 -4.40 9.43
C VAL A 150 5.81 -4.79 10.27
N ARG A 151 6.83 -3.92 10.28
CA ARG A 151 8.10 -4.21 10.98
C ARG A 151 7.86 -4.50 12.46
N GLU A 152 7.04 -3.68 13.09
CA GLU A 152 6.73 -3.74 14.52
C GLU A 152 6.07 -5.07 14.91
N ASP A 153 5.17 -5.60 14.07
CA ASP A 153 4.55 -6.91 14.34
C ASP A 153 5.59 -8.05 14.24
N VAL A 154 6.47 -7.99 13.24
CA VAL A 154 7.51 -9.01 13.03
C VAL A 154 8.52 -8.99 14.17
N GLU A 155 8.98 -7.80 14.57
CA GLU A 155 9.91 -7.61 15.68
C GLU A 155 9.26 -8.05 17.01
N SER A 156 7.98 -7.71 17.26
CA SER A 156 7.24 -8.16 18.45
C SER A 156 7.13 -9.68 18.53
N VAL A 157 6.74 -10.35 17.43
CA VAL A 157 6.62 -11.82 17.41
C VAL A 157 7.97 -12.51 17.61
N LEU A 158 9.06 -11.95 17.06
CA LEU A 158 10.42 -12.45 17.28
C LEU A 158 10.82 -12.35 18.76
N GLU A 159 10.62 -11.18 19.37
CA GLU A 159 10.95 -10.95 20.77
C GLU A 159 10.13 -11.88 21.69
N GLU A 160 8.82 -11.95 21.47
CA GLU A 160 7.91 -12.80 22.25
C GLU A 160 8.25 -14.28 22.14
N THR A 161 8.52 -14.79 20.93
CA THR A 161 8.80 -16.22 20.75
C THR A 161 10.13 -16.63 21.38
N LEU A 162 11.16 -15.78 21.34
CA LEU A 162 12.45 -16.04 21.98
C LEU A 162 12.35 -15.89 23.50
N ALA A 163 11.64 -14.86 23.98
CA ALA A 163 11.41 -14.64 25.40
C ALA A 163 10.64 -15.82 26.03
N GLU A 164 9.59 -16.31 25.39
CA GLU A 164 8.82 -17.46 25.88
C GLU A 164 9.65 -18.75 25.89
N LEU A 165 10.51 -18.97 24.88
CA LEU A 165 11.41 -20.12 24.85
C LEU A 165 12.42 -20.08 26.01
N ARG A 166 13.08 -18.93 26.24
CA ARG A 166 14.00 -18.72 27.38
C ARG A 166 13.29 -18.85 28.72
N LYS A 167 12.10 -18.28 28.83
CA LYS A 167 11.28 -18.35 30.05
C LYS A 167 10.99 -19.81 30.41
N ARG A 168 10.57 -20.64 29.45
CA ARG A 168 10.35 -22.08 29.68
C ARG A 168 11.63 -22.79 30.12
N GLU A 169 12.75 -22.51 29.47
CA GLU A 169 14.06 -23.08 29.83
C GLU A 169 14.45 -22.76 31.28
N GLN A 170 14.22 -21.51 31.72
CA GLN A 170 14.55 -21.05 33.07
C GLN A 170 13.56 -21.55 34.14
N GLU A 171 12.25 -21.35 33.91
CA GLU A 171 11.20 -21.71 34.88
C GLU A 171 11.14 -23.21 35.14
N GLN A 172 11.40 -24.03 34.11
CA GLN A 172 11.38 -25.49 34.20
C GLN A 172 12.77 -26.09 34.49
N GLN A 173 13.81 -25.25 34.63
CA GLN A 173 15.19 -25.65 34.88
C GLN A 173 15.67 -26.75 33.91
N LEU A 174 15.46 -26.52 32.62
CA LEU A 174 15.73 -27.54 31.61
C LEU A 174 17.21 -27.88 31.52
N ASP A 175 17.49 -29.15 31.32
CA ASP A 175 18.85 -29.65 31.14
C ASP A 175 19.46 -29.13 29.83
N ILE A 176 18.67 -29.15 28.77
CA ILE A 176 19.05 -28.72 27.43
C ILE A 176 18.32 -27.41 27.13
N SER A 177 19.05 -26.41 26.65
CA SER A 177 18.49 -25.12 26.20
C SER A 177 18.84 -24.89 24.73
N VAL A 178 17.89 -24.40 23.93
CA VAL A 178 18.10 -24.15 22.49
C VAL A 178 17.86 -22.69 22.11
N SER A 179 17.33 -21.86 23.02
CA SER A 179 17.03 -20.45 22.74
C SER A 179 18.23 -19.67 22.16
N ASP A 180 19.40 -19.79 22.77
CA ASP A 180 20.63 -19.13 22.29
C ASP A 180 21.04 -19.62 20.90
N PHE A 181 20.93 -20.93 20.65
CA PHE A 181 21.20 -21.51 19.34
C PHE A 181 20.23 -20.96 18.29
N VAL A 182 18.93 -20.86 18.61
CA VAL A 182 17.93 -20.32 17.70
C VAL A 182 18.22 -18.85 17.41
N GLU A 183 18.41 -18.02 18.43
CA GLU A 183 18.68 -16.58 18.27
C GLU A 183 19.94 -16.30 17.44
N GLN A 184 21.00 -17.08 17.63
CA GLN A 184 22.26 -16.86 16.90
C GLN A 184 22.20 -17.31 15.44
N ASN A 185 21.26 -18.19 15.07
CA ASN A 185 21.29 -18.87 13.77
C ASN A 185 20.03 -18.68 12.92
N PHE A 186 18.91 -18.15 13.47
CA PHE A 186 17.64 -18.06 12.74
C PHE A 186 17.69 -17.21 11.47
N THR A 187 18.64 -16.29 11.35
CA THR A 187 18.83 -15.47 10.14
C THR A 187 19.65 -16.19 9.08
N ARG A 188 20.61 -17.03 9.48
CA ARG A 188 21.52 -17.72 8.57
C ARG A 188 20.90 -18.98 7.98
N ASP A 189 20.26 -19.78 8.83
CA ASP A 189 19.72 -21.09 8.49
C ASP A 189 18.21 -21.12 8.78
N ARG A 190 17.43 -21.85 7.97
CA ARG A 190 16.02 -22.09 8.28
C ARG A 190 15.88 -23.11 9.39
N LEU A 191 15.56 -22.65 10.59
CA LEU A 191 15.50 -23.51 11.78
C LEU A 191 14.14 -24.17 12.03
N PHE A 192 13.07 -23.72 11.36
CA PHE A 192 11.69 -24.17 11.56
C PHE A 192 10.89 -24.13 10.24
N TYR A 193 10.01 -25.12 10.03
CA TYR A 193 9.13 -25.22 8.84
C TYR A 193 7.70 -24.79 9.12
N THR A 194 7.27 -25.00 10.36
CA THR A 194 6.13 -24.38 11.04
C THR A 194 6.63 -24.00 12.44
N TYR A 195 5.83 -23.28 13.23
CA TYR A 195 6.30 -22.80 14.53
C TYR A 195 6.66 -23.89 15.54
N ASN A 196 6.32 -25.16 15.31
CA ASN A 196 6.60 -26.32 16.17
C ASN A 196 7.26 -27.49 15.44
N HIS A 197 7.56 -27.36 14.14
CA HIS A 197 8.32 -28.33 13.35
C HIS A 197 9.73 -27.81 13.08
N PRO A 198 10.70 -28.09 13.96
CA PRO A 198 12.08 -27.67 13.78
C PRO A 198 12.77 -28.41 12.62
N ALA A 199 13.74 -27.73 12.02
CA ALA A 199 14.72 -28.35 11.15
C ALA A 199 15.65 -29.27 11.94
N ASN A 200 16.28 -30.21 11.24
CA ASN A 200 17.23 -31.15 11.82
C ASN A 200 18.36 -30.45 12.59
N ALA A 201 18.77 -29.24 12.17
CA ALA A 201 19.78 -28.45 12.85
C ALA A 201 19.48 -28.21 14.34
N VAL A 202 18.22 -27.92 14.70
CA VAL A 202 17.80 -27.74 16.09
C VAL A 202 17.79 -29.08 16.84
N LEU A 203 17.38 -30.17 16.17
CA LEU A 203 17.43 -31.53 16.74
C LEU A 203 18.87 -32.00 16.99
N TYR A 204 19.81 -31.62 16.12
CA TYR A 204 21.24 -31.88 16.31
C TYR A 204 21.78 -31.13 17.50
N GLU A 205 21.33 -29.90 17.75
CA GLU A 205 21.72 -29.14 18.93
C GLU A 205 21.25 -29.83 20.23
N VAL A 206 20.00 -30.30 20.28
CA VAL A 206 19.50 -31.11 21.40
C VAL A 206 20.35 -32.38 21.59
N THR A 207 20.62 -33.11 20.50
CA THR A 207 21.43 -34.33 20.54
C THR A 207 22.85 -34.05 21.04
N ARG A 208 23.47 -32.95 20.58
CA ARG A 208 24.82 -32.54 20.98
C ARG A 208 24.90 -32.25 22.48
N GLN A 209 23.94 -31.51 23.02
CA GLN A 209 23.89 -31.22 24.45
C GLN A 209 23.61 -32.48 25.29
N LEU A 210 22.75 -33.38 24.81
CA LEU A 210 22.54 -34.69 25.44
C LEU A 210 23.87 -35.47 25.52
N LEU A 211 24.59 -35.60 24.39
CA LEU A 211 25.87 -36.30 24.36
C LEU A 211 26.89 -35.69 25.34
N ASN A 212 26.96 -34.36 25.41
CA ASN A 212 27.80 -33.67 26.39
C ASN A 212 27.44 -34.05 27.84
N LYS A 213 26.15 -34.09 28.19
CA LYS A 213 25.70 -34.49 29.54
C LYS A 213 25.97 -35.95 29.87
N LEU A 214 26.00 -36.82 28.86
CA LEU A 214 26.36 -38.23 29.01
C LEU A 214 27.89 -38.45 29.08
N GLY A 215 28.70 -37.40 28.98
CA GLY A 215 30.16 -37.51 28.92
C GLY A 215 30.68 -38.01 27.57
N LEU A 216 29.87 -37.89 26.51
CA LEU A 216 30.13 -38.36 25.15
C LEU A 216 30.30 -37.19 24.17
N GLY A 217 30.76 -36.02 24.64
CA GLY A 217 30.83 -34.79 23.84
C GLY A 217 31.75 -34.85 22.62
N GLU A 218 32.68 -35.80 22.58
CA GLU A 218 33.55 -36.04 21.41
C GLU A 218 32.85 -36.86 20.31
N VAL A 219 31.73 -37.50 20.62
CA VAL A 219 30.96 -38.30 19.66
C VAL A 219 30.25 -37.36 18.68
N PRO A 220 30.48 -37.47 17.36
CA PRO A 220 29.83 -36.60 16.39
C PRO A 220 28.33 -36.92 16.28
N VAL A 221 27.52 -35.88 16.15
CA VAL A 221 26.09 -36.04 15.85
C VAL A 221 25.92 -36.49 14.39
N PRO A 222 25.27 -37.62 14.12
CA PRO A 222 25.09 -38.13 12.77
C PRO A 222 24.15 -37.21 11.97
N LYS A 223 24.57 -36.83 10.77
CA LYS A 223 23.71 -36.08 9.85
C LYS A 223 22.71 -37.02 9.17
N ILE A 224 21.48 -36.56 9.07
CA ILE A 224 20.38 -37.23 8.37
C ILE A 224 20.16 -36.47 7.06
N GLU A 225 20.17 -37.19 5.95
CA GLU A 225 20.04 -36.60 4.61
C GLU A 225 18.70 -35.87 4.40
N LYS A 226 17.61 -36.40 4.98
CA LYS A 226 16.27 -35.83 4.89
C LYS A 226 15.87 -35.11 6.17
N GLU A 227 15.17 -34.00 6.00
CA GLU A 227 14.55 -33.24 7.09
C GLU A 227 13.38 -34.03 7.70
N LEU A 228 13.47 -34.31 9.00
CA LEU A 228 12.60 -35.28 9.65
C LEU A 228 11.19 -34.76 9.93
N LEU A 229 11.04 -33.45 10.12
CA LEU A 229 9.77 -32.78 10.43
C LEU A 229 9.31 -31.82 9.32
N ARG A 230 9.90 -31.90 8.13
CA ARG A 230 9.51 -31.10 6.95
C ARG A 230 8.31 -31.71 6.19
N TYR A 231 7.48 -32.49 6.84
CA TYR A 231 6.26 -33.00 6.19
C TYR A 231 5.19 -31.90 6.07
N ASP A 232 5.22 -30.92 6.97
CA ASP A 232 4.51 -29.65 6.81
C ASP A 232 5.54 -28.52 6.65
N TYR A 233 5.37 -27.71 5.62
CA TYR A 233 6.23 -26.59 5.24
C TYR A 233 5.35 -25.43 4.78
N PHE A 234 5.52 -24.28 5.44
CA PHE A 234 4.81 -23.07 5.09
C PHE A 234 5.81 -22.00 4.62
N PRO A 235 5.56 -21.33 3.48
CA PRO A 235 6.47 -20.31 2.96
C PRO A 235 6.59 -19.13 3.92
N ILE A 236 7.71 -18.41 3.84
CA ILE A 236 7.96 -17.22 4.65
C ILE A 236 7.51 -15.99 3.87
N ALA A 237 6.67 -15.17 4.50
CA ALA A 237 6.20 -13.94 3.87
C ALA A 237 7.37 -13.00 3.51
N PRO A 238 7.38 -12.36 2.32
CA PRO A 238 8.49 -11.49 1.91
C PRO A 238 8.81 -10.36 2.90
N ALA A 239 7.81 -9.78 3.57
CA ALA A 239 8.03 -8.76 4.59
C ALA A 239 8.79 -9.32 5.80
N VAL A 240 8.44 -10.53 6.26
CA VAL A 240 9.13 -11.22 7.37
C VAL A 240 10.59 -11.48 7.00
N SER A 241 10.84 -12.02 5.80
CA SER A 241 12.20 -12.27 5.32
C SER A 241 13.05 -10.99 5.29
N LYS A 242 12.47 -9.89 4.79
CA LYS A 242 13.10 -8.57 4.73
C LYS A 242 13.40 -8.01 6.13
N TYR A 243 12.43 -8.01 7.04
CA TYR A 243 12.58 -7.36 8.35
C TYR A 243 13.49 -8.16 9.29
N LEU A 244 13.48 -9.49 9.21
CA LEU A 244 14.40 -10.35 9.97
C LEU A 244 15.80 -10.44 9.35
N GLY A 245 15.98 -9.99 8.11
CA GLY A 245 17.27 -10.07 7.42
C GLY A 245 17.72 -11.51 7.15
N LEU A 246 16.80 -12.37 6.72
CA LEU A 246 17.08 -13.79 6.45
C LEU A 246 18.06 -13.93 5.27
N GLN A 247 19.03 -14.82 5.40
CA GLN A 247 20.12 -15.04 4.44
C GLN A 247 19.90 -16.29 3.57
N PHE A 248 18.89 -17.09 3.89
CA PHE A 248 18.49 -18.25 3.10
C PHE A 248 17.31 -17.91 2.18
N ALA A 249 17.24 -18.61 1.05
CA ALA A 249 16.14 -18.45 0.11
C ALA A 249 14.92 -19.28 0.52
N ASP A 250 13.75 -18.68 0.37
CA ASP A 250 12.44 -19.33 0.38
C ASP A 250 11.69 -18.82 -0.85
N ASP A 251 11.03 -19.70 -1.60
CA ASP A 251 10.36 -19.29 -2.84
C ASP A 251 9.02 -18.56 -2.59
N GLY A 252 8.54 -18.52 -1.35
CA GLY A 252 7.33 -17.80 -0.95
C GLY A 252 6.03 -18.41 -1.46
N GLU A 253 6.08 -19.54 -2.19
CA GLU A 253 4.99 -20.00 -3.04
C GLU A 253 4.66 -21.49 -2.83
N GLN A 254 5.65 -22.32 -2.52
CA GLN A 254 5.44 -23.76 -2.34
C GLN A 254 5.12 -24.12 -0.90
N TYR A 255 3.99 -24.81 -0.73
CA TYR A 255 3.59 -25.42 0.52
C TYR A 255 3.89 -26.91 0.46
N ARG A 256 4.13 -27.49 1.63
CA ARG A 256 4.08 -28.93 1.81
C ARG A 256 3.13 -29.22 2.95
N VAL A 257 2.17 -30.11 2.74
CA VAL A 257 1.21 -30.50 3.77
C VAL A 257 1.15 -32.01 3.80
N GLN A 258 1.39 -32.62 4.96
CA GLN A 258 1.42 -34.08 5.13
C GLN A 258 2.30 -34.84 4.11
N ASN A 259 3.45 -34.29 3.73
CA ASN A 259 4.37 -34.79 2.68
C ASN A 259 3.94 -34.62 1.22
N GLU A 260 2.84 -33.92 0.95
CA GLU A 260 2.44 -33.58 -0.41
C GLU A 260 2.82 -32.13 -0.71
N ASP A 261 3.53 -31.93 -1.82
CA ASP A 261 3.83 -30.59 -2.33
C ASP A 261 2.56 -30.05 -2.99
N ILE A 262 2.08 -28.91 -2.49
CA ILE A 262 0.78 -28.35 -2.85
C ILE A 262 0.95 -26.87 -3.20
N GLN A 263 0.25 -26.42 -4.24
CA GLN A 263 0.31 -25.03 -4.67
C GLN A 263 -0.48 -24.15 -3.71
N ARG A 264 -0.01 -22.91 -3.52
CA ARG A 264 -0.68 -21.92 -2.66
C ARG A 264 -2.18 -21.80 -2.90
N THR A 265 -2.61 -21.76 -4.17
CA THR A 265 -4.04 -21.63 -4.53
C THR A 265 -4.86 -22.84 -4.11
N GLU A 266 -4.28 -24.03 -4.16
CA GLU A 266 -4.93 -25.29 -3.77
C GLU A 266 -5.03 -25.42 -2.24
N VAL A 267 -4.02 -24.95 -1.50
CA VAL A 267 -4.11 -24.80 -0.03
C VAL A 267 -5.28 -23.89 0.34
N VAL A 268 -5.43 -22.77 -0.34
CA VAL A 268 -6.55 -21.84 -0.12
C VAL A 268 -7.89 -22.51 -0.45
N ASP A 269 -7.99 -23.27 -1.55
CA ASP A 269 -9.21 -24.05 -1.86
C ASP A 269 -9.61 -24.99 -0.71
N ARG A 270 -8.65 -25.78 -0.21
CA ARG A 270 -8.90 -26.70 0.91
C ARG A 270 -9.29 -25.96 2.18
N TYR A 271 -8.68 -24.81 2.47
CA TYR A 271 -9.10 -23.97 3.59
C TYR A 271 -10.53 -23.46 3.43
N LEU A 272 -10.91 -22.95 2.26
CA LEU A 272 -12.25 -22.42 2.03
C LEU A 272 -13.33 -23.51 2.13
N GLU A 273 -13.06 -24.73 1.68
CA GLU A 273 -13.93 -25.89 1.91
C GLU A 273 -14.14 -26.13 3.42
N ILE A 274 -13.05 -26.24 4.17
CA ILE A 274 -13.08 -26.44 5.62
C ILE A 274 -13.84 -25.32 6.33
N TYR A 275 -13.64 -24.06 5.92
CA TYR A 275 -14.25 -22.91 6.55
C TYR A 275 -15.75 -22.82 6.29
N ARG A 276 -16.23 -23.21 5.10
CA ARG A 276 -17.67 -23.26 4.81
C ARG A 276 -18.38 -24.29 5.68
N ASP A 277 -17.78 -25.47 5.85
CA ASP A 277 -18.35 -26.54 6.67
C ASP A 277 -18.29 -26.24 8.18
N ASN A 278 -17.45 -25.28 8.59
CA ASN A 278 -17.18 -24.97 10.00
C ASN A 278 -17.30 -23.47 10.30
N ARG A 279 -18.21 -22.75 9.63
CA ARG A 279 -18.26 -21.27 9.66
C ARG A 279 -18.36 -20.69 11.08
N ASP A 280 -19.21 -21.25 11.92
CA ASP A 280 -19.40 -20.79 13.31
C ASP A 280 -18.12 -20.97 14.13
N TRP A 281 -17.42 -22.10 13.94
CA TRP A 281 -16.13 -22.37 14.59
C TRP A 281 -15.09 -21.34 14.14
N VAL A 282 -14.99 -21.09 12.83
CA VAL A 282 -14.05 -20.10 12.29
C VAL A 282 -14.34 -18.71 12.86
N SER A 283 -15.61 -18.30 12.90
CA SER A 283 -16.00 -17.00 13.44
C SER A 283 -15.71 -16.85 14.94
N GLU A 284 -15.87 -17.92 15.72
CA GLU A 284 -15.55 -17.94 17.15
C GLU A 284 -14.03 -17.89 17.40
N ALA A 285 -13.26 -18.65 16.62
CA ALA A 285 -11.82 -18.80 16.78
C ALA A 285 -11.01 -17.59 16.25
N ALA A 286 -11.57 -16.80 15.33
CA ALA A 286 -10.88 -15.73 14.63
C ALA A 286 -10.77 -14.43 15.46
N THR A 287 -10.31 -14.51 16.71
CA THR A 287 -10.12 -13.36 17.61
C THR A 287 -9.07 -12.36 17.12
N PHE A 288 -8.20 -12.78 16.20
CA PHE A 288 -7.12 -12.00 15.60
C PHE A 288 -7.54 -11.08 14.46
N VAL A 289 -8.76 -11.15 13.93
CA VAL A 289 -9.15 -10.38 12.72
C VAL A 289 -9.11 -8.86 12.90
N GLY A 290 -9.01 -8.38 14.14
CA GLY A 290 -8.77 -6.99 14.51
C GLY A 290 -7.30 -6.57 14.55
N GLU A 291 -6.34 -7.49 14.36
CA GLU A 291 -4.92 -7.16 14.23
C GLU A 291 -4.73 -6.15 13.09
N THR A 292 -4.03 -5.05 13.36
CA THR A 292 -3.92 -3.89 12.46
C THR A 292 -3.32 -4.29 11.11
N TRP A 293 -2.30 -5.14 11.11
CA TRP A 293 -1.59 -5.57 9.91
C TRP A 293 -2.39 -6.50 8.99
N LEU A 294 -3.46 -7.13 9.50
CA LEU A 294 -4.38 -7.89 8.66
C LEU A 294 -5.28 -6.98 7.82
N ASN A 295 -5.38 -5.68 8.14
CA ASN A 295 -6.21 -4.75 7.39
C ASN A 295 -5.54 -4.29 6.09
N ARG A 296 -6.34 -4.20 5.03
CA ARG A 296 -5.90 -3.70 3.73
C ARG A 296 -5.55 -2.22 3.84
N LYS A 297 -4.50 -1.81 3.14
CA LYS A 297 -4.24 -0.38 2.93
C LYS A 297 -5.42 0.26 2.20
N LYS A 298 -5.78 1.46 2.61
CA LYS A 298 -6.87 2.23 1.99
C LYS A 298 -6.34 2.98 0.78
N LEU A 299 -6.93 2.76 -0.40
CA LEU A 299 -6.65 3.58 -1.58
C LEU A 299 -7.74 4.64 -1.73
N ILE A 300 -7.35 5.90 -1.57
CA ILE A 300 -8.21 7.05 -1.79
C ILE A 300 -7.92 7.58 -3.20
N LEU A 301 -8.87 7.36 -4.11
CA LEU A 301 -8.82 7.88 -5.46
C LEU A 301 -9.56 9.22 -5.53
N HIS A 302 -8.81 10.32 -5.55
CA HIS A 302 -9.36 11.66 -5.73
C HIS A 302 -9.53 11.99 -7.23
N ILE A 303 -10.79 11.93 -7.69
CA ILE A 303 -11.24 12.12 -9.08
C ILE A 303 -11.85 13.51 -9.33
N GLY A 304 -11.24 14.56 -8.81
CA GLY A 304 -11.82 15.88 -8.83
C GLY A 304 -12.10 16.43 -10.23
N GLN A 305 -13.29 17.02 -10.44
CA GLN A 305 -13.58 17.69 -11.71
C GLN A 305 -12.59 18.81 -11.96
N SER A 306 -12.18 19.01 -13.21
CA SER A 306 -11.37 20.17 -13.58
C SER A 306 -12.00 21.47 -13.04
N LYS A 307 -11.18 22.44 -12.62
CA LYS A 307 -11.64 23.73 -12.04
C LYS A 307 -12.31 23.68 -10.67
N THR A 308 -12.12 22.61 -9.90
CA THR A 308 -12.61 22.51 -8.50
C THR A 308 -11.54 22.80 -7.44
N GLY A 309 -10.37 23.34 -7.83
CA GLY A 309 -9.26 23.59 -6.91
C GLY A 309 -8.26 22.42 -6.77
N THR A 310 -8.40 21.40 -7.63
CA THR A 310 -7.54 20.22 -7.75
C THR A 310 -6.05 20.55 -7.83
N THR A 311 -5.67 21.58 -8.59
CA THR A 311 -4.26 21.98 -8.75
C THR A 311 -3.60 22.39 -7.44
N SER A 312 -4.29 23.18 -6.61
CA SER A 312 -3.75 23.60 -5.31
C SER A 312 -3.55 22.40 -4.38
N PHE A 313 -4.55 21.52 -4.32
CA PHE A 313 -4.49 20.30 -3.53
C PHE A 313 -3.36 19.37 -3.99
N GLN A 314 -3.30 19.06 -5.28
CA GLN A 314 -2.27 18.20 -5.86
C GLN A 314 -0.85 18.76 -5.68
N SER A 315 -0.68 20.08 -5.85
CA SER A 315 0.62 20.73 -5.63
C SER A 315 1.04 20.67 -4.17
N PHE A 316 0.09 20.84 -3.25
CA PHE A 316 0.34 20.66 -1.82
C PHE A 316 0.76 19.22 -1.51
N CYS A 317 -0.01 18.22 -1.94
CA CYS A 317 0.32 16.81 -1.71
C CYS A 317 1.70 16.45 -2.29
N PHE A 318 1.99 16.91 -3.50
CA PHE A 318 3.30 16.71 -4.14
C PHE A 318 4.43 17.38 -3.34
N LYS A 319 4.28 18.62 -2.89
CA LYS A 319 5.32 19.33 -2.14
C LYS A 319 5.56 18.71 -0.76
N HIS A 320 4.52 18.17 -0.14
CA HIS A 320 4.53 17.69 1.24
C HIS A 320 4.43 16.15 1.36
N ARG A 321 4.81 15.39 0.32
CA ARG A 321 4.75 13.91 0.31
C ARG A 321 5.43 13.26 1.52
N LYS A 322 6.59 13.78 1.93
CA LYS A 322 7.32 13.25 3.10
C LYS A 322 6.54 13.42 4.39
N ALA A 323 5.87 14.57 4.56
CA ALA A 323 5.05 14.84 5.74
C ALA A 323 3.74 14.02 5.72
N LEU A 324 3.14 13.83 4.54
CA LEU A 324 2.00 12.92 4.37
C LEU A 324 2.39 11.48 4.71
N LEU A 325 3.56 11.01 4.24
CA LEU A 325 4.03 9.66 4.54
C LEU A 325 4.30 9.46 6.03
N ALA A 326 4.89 10.46 6.71
CA ALA A 326 5.09 10.44 8.16
C ALA A 326 3.76 10.41 8.94
N GLU A 327 2.68 10.94 8.38
CA GLU A 327 1.33 10.84 8.93
C GLU A 327 0.64 9.51 8.59
N GLY A 328 1.25 8.66 7.75
CA GLY A 328 0.73 7.35 7.35
C GLY A 328 0.00 7.34 5.99
N THR A 329 0.17 8.38 5.17
CA THR A 329 -0.42 8.50 3.82
C THR A 329 0.66 8.57 2.73
N LEU A 330 0.77 7.53 1.91
CA LEU A 330 1.58 7.55 0.69
C LEU A 330 0.88 8.38 -0.40
N TYR A 331 1.59 9.34 -0.98
CA TYR A 331 1.22 9.98 -2.25
C TYR A 331 2.25 9.53 -3.31
N PRO A 332 1.93 8.53 -4.15
CA PRO A 332 2.93 7.84 -4.97
C PRO A 332 3.69 8.74 -5.95
N GLU A 333 4.94 8.39 -6.22
CA GLU A 333 5.71 8.96 -7.33
C GLU A 333 5.37 8.29 -8.66
N SER A 334 5.07 6.98 -8.62
CA SER A 334 4.66 6.23 -9.79
C SER A 334 3.36 6.80 -10.37
N GLY A 335 3.42 7.18 -11.63
CA GLY A 335 2.25 7.68 -12.38
C GLY A 335 2.09 9.19 -12.33
N LEU A 336 2.97 9.91 -11.63
CA LEU A 336 3.00 11.36 -11.67
C LEU A 336 3.38 11.90 -13.05
N LEU A 337 2.71 12.98 -13.43
CA LEU A 337 3.17 13.95 -14.42
C LEU A 337 3.16 15.31 -13.75
N TYR A 338 4.35 15.82 -13.42
CA TYR A 338 4.55 16.97 -12.54
C TYR A 338 4.02 16.70 -11.12
N THR A 339 2.81 17.15 -10.78
CA THR A 339 2.28 17.17 -9.40
C THR A 339 1.09 16.24 -9.17
N HIS A 340 0.63 15.53 -10.20
CA HIS A 340 -0.58 14.71 -10.14
C HIS A 340 -0.46 13.46 -11.02
N HIS A 341 -1.28 12.44 -10.78
CA HIS A 341 -1.13 11.09 -11.31
C HIS A 341 -1.64 10.94 -12.76
N ARG A 342 -1.30 11.87 -13.65
CA ARG A 342 -1.83 11.90 -15.03
C ARG A 342 -1.34 10.73 -15.87
N ASN A 343 -0.11 10.26 -15.68
CA ASN A 343 0.38 9.11 -16.46
C ASN A 343 -0.43 7.84 -16.12
N LEU A 344 -0.86 7.68 -14.87
CA LEU A 344 -1.77 6.60 -14.46
C LEU A 344 -3.15 6.77 -15.11
N ALA A 345 -3.71 7.98 -15.12
CA ALA A 345 -4.97 8.23 -15.82
C ALA A 345 -4.89 7.95 -17.34
N LEU A 346 -3.80 8.36 -18.00
CA LEU A 346 -3.57 8.11 -19.43
C LEU A 346 -3.47 6.61 -19.76
N HIS A 347 -2.92 5.81 -18.86
CA HIS A 347 -2.92 4.34 -18.96
C HIS A 347 -4.35 3.81 -19.04
N TYR A 348 -5.19 4.09 -18.04
CA TYR A 348 -6.55 3.53 -17.99
C TYR A 348 -7.49 4.12 -19.05
N LYS A 349 -7.21 5.33 -19.52
CA LYS A 349 -7.91 5.90 -20.69
C LYS A 349 -7.55 5.18 -22.00
N GLY A 350 -6.49 4.37 -22.02
CA GLY A 350 -5.96 3.74 -23.23
C GLY A 350 -5.20 4.70 -24.15
N GLU A 351 -4.93 5.93 -23.69
CA GLU A 351 -4.21 6.95 -24.46
C GLU A 351 -2.70 6.68 -24.47
N GLN A 352 -2.17 6.14 -23.36
CA GLN A 352 -0.76 5.76 -23.24
C GLN A 352 -0.61 4.55 -22.32
N ARG A 353 -0.92 3.35 -22.84
CA ARG A 353 -0.81 2.09 -22.08
C ARG A 353 0.61 1.82 -21.62
N ASN A 354 0.74 1.41 -20.37
CA ASN A 354 2.00 1.10 -19.70
C ASN A 354 1.74 0.17 -18.51
N GLU A 355 1.77 -1.14 -18.73
CA GLU A 355 1.57 -2.14 -17.67
C GLU A 355 2.69 -2.10 -16.62
N ALA A 356 3.92 -1.79 -17.04
CA ALA A 356 5.06 -1.68 -16.13
C ALA A 356 4.85 -0.57 -15.10
N LEU A 357 4.21 0.54 -15.48
CA LEU A 357 3.82 1.62 -14.56
C LEU A 357 2.88 1.11 -13.46
N VAL A 358 1.88 0.30 -13.81
CA VAL A 358 0.93 -0.25 -12.84
C VAL A 358 1.65 -1.19 -11.86
N GLN A 359 2.56 -2.02 -12.36
CA GLN A 359 3.38 -2.90 -11.52
C GLN A 359 4.34 -2.12 -10.61
N GLN A 360 4.97 -1.06 -11.10
CA GLN A 360 5.81 -0.16 -10.30
C GLN A 360 5.01 0.50 -9.18
N LEU A 361 3.80 0.98 -9.47
CA LEU A 361 2.91 1.55 -8.47
C LEU A 361 2.49 0.53 -7.41
N LYS A 362 2.15 -0.70 -7.81
CA LYS A 362 1.83 -1.79 -6.87
C LYS A 362 3.02 -2.11 -5.96
N GLN A 363 4.24 -2.17 -6.51
CA GLN A 363 5.47 -2.38 -5.75
C GLN A 363 5.76 -1.22 -4.79
N GLU A 364 5.57 0.03 -5.23
CA GLU A 364 5.73 1.22 -4.39
C GLU A 364 4.75 1.21 -3.21
N ILE A 365 3.48 0.90 -3.46
CA ILE A 365 2.44 0.77 -2.42
C ILE A 365 2.80 -0.34 -1.43
N ALA A 366 3.24 -1.51 -1.92
CA ALA A 366 3.61 -2.64 -1.08
C ALA A 366 4.86 -2.35 -0.23
N ALA A 367 5.84 -1.62 -0.77
CA ALA A 367 7.10 -1.32 -0.10
C ALA A 367 7.01 -0.20 0.94
N ALA A 368 6.04 0.72 0.80
CA ALA A 368 5.82 1.81 1.74
C ALA A 368 5.27 1.29 3.07
N ASP A 369 5.71 1.85 4.19
CA ASP A 369 5.15 1.54 5.51
C ASP A 369 4.08 2.58 5.85
N CYS A 370 2.82 2.27 5.51
CA CYS A 370 1.70 3.21 5.61
C CYS A 370 0.36 2.50 5.52
N GLU A 371 -0.68 3.12 6.08
CA GLU A 371 -2.05 2.60 6.05
C GLU A 371 -2.85 3.09 4.83
N ARG A 372 -2.50 4.25 4.30
CA ARG A 372 -3.30 4.98 3.30
C ARG A 372 -2.47 5.31 2.07
N VAL A 373 -3.10 5.26 0.90
CA VAL A 373 -2.55 5.68 -0.39
C VAL A 373 -3.50 6.71 -0.98
N LEU A 374 -2.99 7.87 -1.36
CA LEU A 374 -3.75 8.94 -1.99
C LEU A 374 -3.29 9.12 -3.44
N ILE A 375 -4.15 8.73 -4.38
CA ILE A 375 -3.94 8.97 -5.82
C ILE A 375 -4.86 10.10 -6.24
N SER A 376 -4.32 11.09 -6.96
CA SER A 376 -5.13 12.21 -7.45
C SER A 376 -4.78 12.60 -8.87
N CYS A 377 -5.82 12.68 -9.71
CA CYS A 377 -5.77 13.29 -11.04
C CYS A 377 -7.18 13.71 -11.49
N GLU A 378 -7.30 14.89 -12.08
CA GLU A 378 -8.58 15.32 -12.67
C GLU A 378 -8.98 14.49 -13.89
N SER A 379 -8.01 13.94 -14.64
CA SER A 379 -8.29 13.11 -15.81
C SER A 379 -8.97 11.77 -15.51
N PHE A 380 -9.11 11.38 -14.23
CA PHE A 380 -9.94 10.25 -13.85
C PHE A 380 -11.44 10.53 -14.03
N GLU A 381 -11.86 11.80 -14.08
CA GLU A 381 -13.26 12.19 -14.34
C GLU A 381 -13.75 11.72 -15.71
N ASP A 382 -12.83 11.49 -16.65
CA ASP A 382 -13.10 11.12 -18.04
C ASP A 382 -13.21 9.60 -18.26
N LEU A 383 -12.92 8.77 -17.26
CA LEU A 383 -12.98 7.31 -17.40
C LEU A 383 -14.41 6.85 -17.72
N GLY A 384 -14.52 5.83 -18.57
CA GLY A 384 -15.75 5.05 -18.75
C GLY A 384 -15.86 3.91 -17.73
N ALA A 385 -17.05 3.33 -17.61
CA ALA A 385 -17.31 2.25 -16.64
C ALA A 385 -16.36 1.05 -16.77
N SER A 386 -16.00 0.65 -18.00
CA SER A 386 -15.06 -0.45 -18.22
C SER A 386 -13.64 -0.13 -17.76
N GLN A 387 -13.19 1.11 -17.98
CA GLN A 387 -11.85 1.57 -17.62
C GLN A 387 -11.72 1.77 -16.10
N ALA A 388 -12.78 2.27 -15.47
CA ALA A 388 -12.85 2.37 -14.02
C ALA A 388 -12.88 0.99 -13.37
N ARG A 389 -13.62 0.02 -13.94
CA ARG A 389 -13.60 -1.37 -13.47
C ARG A 389 -12.21 -1.97 -13.57
N GLU A 390 -11.53 -1.79 -14.69
CA GLU A 390 -10.14 -2.26 -14.85
C GLU A 390 -9.21 -1.68 -13.77
N LEU A 391 -9.32 -0.39 -13.46
CA LEU A 391 -8.57 0.23 -12.36
C LEU A 391 -8.90 -0.41 -11.00
N LEU A 392 -10.19 -0.60 -10.70
CA LEU A 392 -10.62 -1.21 -9.44
C LEU A 392 -10.15 -2.67 -9.32
N ASP A 393 -10.20 -3.43 -10.41
CA ASP A 393 -9.73 -4.81 -10.46
C ASP A 393 -8.21 -4.88 -10.23
N ASP A 394 -7.47 -3.93 -10.80
CA ASP A 394 -6.02 -3.82 -10.60
C ASP A 394 -5.64 -3.61 -9.14
N PHE A 395 -6.41 -2.81 -8.40
CA PHE A 395 -6.20 -2.48 -6.98
C PHE A 395 -7.21 -3.17 -6.07
N SER A 396 -7.73 -4.32 -6.50
CA SER A 396 -8.76 -5.10 -5.82
C SER A 396 -8.33 -5.63 -4.45
N ASP A 397 -7.03 -5.62 -4.17
CA ASP A 397 -6.36 -5.95 -2.91
C ASP A 397 -6.34 -4.80 -1.89
N LEU A 398 -6.61 -3.58 -2.32
CA LEU A 398 -6.71 -2.41 -1.47
C LEU A 398 -8.17 -2.17 -1.06
N ASP A 399 -8.37 -1.41 0.02
CA ASP A 399 -9.69 -0.87 0.34
C ASP A 399 -9.90 0.45 -0.41
N VAL A 400 -10.55 0.39 -1.57
CA VAL A 400 -10.68 1.54 -2.47
C VAL A 400 -11.89 2.41 -2.13
N SER A 401 -11.63 3.70 -1.92
CA SER A 401 -12.62 4.77 -1.79
C SER A 401 -12.39 5.84 -2.85
N VAL A 402 -13.48 6.40 -3.37
CA VAL A 402 -13.43 7.45 -4.39
C VAL A 402 -13.92 8.77 -3.80
N VAL A 403 -13.09 9.81 -3.92
CA VAL A 403 -13.42 11.17 -3.51
C VAL A 403 -13.58 12.04 -4.75
N CYS A 404 -14.78 12.59 -4.95
CA CYS A 404 -15.10 13.44 -6.08
C CYS A 404 -15.34 14.88 -5.62
N THR A 405 -14.50 15.82 -6.05
CA THR A 405 -14.77 17.25 -5.89
C THR A 405 -15.67 17.76 -7.02
N LEU A 406 -16.76 18.40 -6.63
CA LEU A 406 -17.78 18.99 -7.50
C LEU A 406 -17.89 20.49 -7.23
N ARG A 407 -18.30 21.24 -8.26
CA ARG A 407 -18.63 22.66 -8.18
C ARG A 407 -20.02 22.89 -8.79
N ASN A 408 -20.70 23.97 -8.39
CA ASN A 408 -21.89 24.43 -9.09
C ASN A 408 -21.65 24.47 -10.61
N ARG A 409 -22.55 23.87 -11.40
CA ARG A 409 -22.38 23.73 -12.86
C ARG A 409 -22.19 25.09 -13.56
N LEU A 410 -22.85 26.15 -13.10
CA LEU A 410 -22.69 27.48 -13.69
C LEU A 410 -21.30 28.04 -13.40
N ASP A 411 -20.85 27.99 -12.15
CA ASP A 411 -19.52 28.46 -11.75
C ASP A 411 -18.39 27.65 -12.40
N TRP A 412 -18.65 26.35 -12.62
CA TRP A 412 -17.75 25.48 -13.37
C TRP A 412 -17.61 25.93 -14.83
N VAL A 413 -18.72 26.14 -15.55
CA VAL A 413 -18.71 26.64 -16.95
C VAL A 413 -18.05 28.02 -17.06
N GLN A 414 -18.33 28.91 -16.11
CA GLN A 414 -17.70 30.23 -16.04
C GLN A 414 -16.18 30.13 -15.87
N SER A 415 -15.72 29.27 -14.95
CA SER A 415 -14.30 29.04 -14.71
C SER A 415 -13.61 28.38 -15.91
N MET A 416 -14.29 27.46 -16.59
CA MET A 416 -13.81 26.83 -17.82
C MET A 416 -13.67 27.84 -18.95
N TYR A 417 -14.68 28.68 -19.19
CA TYR A 417 -14.59 29.77 -20.14
C TYR A 417 -13.40 30.68 -19.87
N ALA A 418 -13.27 31.15 -18.62
CA ALA A 418 -12.18 32.03 -18.22
C ALA A 418 -10.80 31.39 -18.45
N GLU A 419 -10.63 30.11 -18.13
CA GLU A 419 -9.40 29.37 -18.39
C GLU A 419 -9.09 29.28 -19.90
N TYR A 420 -10.10 28.99 -20.72
CA TYR A 420 -9.92 28.76 -22.15
C TYR A 420 -9.57 30.06 -22.87
N VAL A 421 -10.16 31.18 -22.46
CA VAL A 421 -9.78 32.50 -22.94
C VAL A 421 -8.39 32.88 -22.44
N LYS A 422 -8.07 32.63 -21.17
CA LYS A 422 -6.71 32.86 -20.60
C LYS A 422 -5.64 32.13 -21.41
N LYS A 423 -5.90 30.89 -21.83
CA LYS A 423 -4.97 30.07 -22.64
C LYS A 423 -5.02 30.41 -24.14
N ALA A 424 -5.85 31.37 -24.56
CA ALA A 424 -6.19 31.68 -25.95
C ALA A 424 -6.60 30.45 -26.77
N TRP A 425 -7.25 29.51 -26.11
CA TRP A 425 -7.87 28.37 -26.75
C TRP A 425 -9.29 28.69 -27.24
N PHE A 426 -9.83 29.84 -26.84
CA PHE A 426 -11.12 30.36 -27.27
C PHE A 426 -11.11 31.89 -27.33
N SER A 427 -11.66 32.46 -28.41
CA SER A 427 -11.69 33.92 -28.66
C SER A 427 -13.12 34.52 -28.73
N GLY A 428 -14.14 33.67 -28.62
CA GLY A 428 -15.56 34.05 -28.65
C GLY A 428 -16.09 34.60 -27.32
N SER A 429 -17.33 35.07 -27.30
CA SER A 429 -18.03 35.47 -26.07
C SER A 429 -18.46 34.27 -25.23
N PHE A 430 -18.79 34.49 -23.97
CA PHE A 430 -19.39 33.50 -23.08
C PHE A 430 -20.72 32.98 -23.64
N SER A 431 -21.51 33.85 -24.27
CA SER A 431 -22.73 33.44 -24.98
C SER A 431 -22.44 32.56 -26.20
N GLN A 432 -21.32 32.76 -26.91
CA GLN A 432 -20.87 31.87 -27.98
C GLN A 432 -20.33 30.55 -27.40
N PHE A 433 -19.65 30.60 -26.26
CA PHE A 433 -19.16 29.42 -25.53
C PHE A 433 -20.31 28.52 -25.06
N ILE A 434 -21.42 29.11 -24.60
CA ILE A 434 -22.64 28.39 -24.18
C ILE A 434 -23.57 28.04 -25.36
N GLY A 435 -23.70 28.94 -26.34
CA GLY A 435 -24.73 28.92 -27.39
C GLY A 435 -24.71 27.74 -28.35
N TYR A 436 -23.63 26.96 -28.36
CA TYR A 436 -23.51 25.72 -29.14
C TYR A 436 -24.46 24.59 -28.68
N ARG A 437 -25.18 24.76 -27.57
CA ARG A 437 -26.17 23.80 -27.04
C ARG A 437 -27.38 23.53 -27.96
N LYS A 438 -27.64 24.36 -28.99
CA LYS A 438 -28.83 24.23 -29.87
C LYS A 438 -28.59 23.52 -31.20
N VAL A 439 -27.35 23.16 -31.56
CA VAL A 439 -27.04 22.65 -32.90
C VAL A 439 -26.74 21.15 -32.85
N HIS A 440 -27.70 20.37 -33.30
CA HIS A 440 -27.62 18.93 -33.53
C HIS A 440 -26.33 18.55 -34.30
N PRO A 441 -25.64 17.43 -34.00
CA PRO A 441 -24.34 17.04 -34.60
C PRO A 441 -24.31 16.90 -36.13
N ARG A 442 -25.45 17.04 -36.83
CA ARG A 442 -25.54 17.01 -38.30
C ARG A 442 -25.46 18.39 -38.95
N LEU A 443 -25.64 19.48 -38.20
CA LEU A 443 -25.58 20.86 -38.71
C LEU A 443 -24.19 21.52 -38.54
N ASP A 444 -23.26 20.79 -37.92
CA ASP A 444 -21.90 21.24 -37.57
C ASP A 444 -21.14 21.78 -38.80
N ARG A 445 -21.25 21.16 -39.99
CA ARG A 445 -20.49 21.62 -41.17
C ARG A 445 -20.97 22.95 -41.76
N LEU A 446 -22.26 23.28 -41.67
CA LEU A 446 -22.85 24.44 -42.37
C LEU A 446 -22.80 25.74 -41.55
N LEU A 447 -22.88 25.64 -40.22
CA LEU A 447 -22.76 26.81 -39.33
C LEU A 447 -21.28 27.19 -39.06
N ASN A 448 -20.37 26.23 -39.12
CA ASN A 448 -18.93 26.42 -38.86
C ASN A 448 -18.23 27.40 -39.82
N TRP A 449 -18.75 27.62 -41.02
CA TRP A 449 -18.12 28.53 -41.99
C TRP A 449 -18.56 29.99 -41.86
N LYS A 450 -19.76 30.25 -41.30
CA LYS A 450 -20.28 31.62 -41.15
C LYS A 450 -19.77 32.36 -39.90
N MET A 451 -19.21 31.66 -38.91
CA MET A 451 -18.80 32.25 -37.62
C MET A 451 -17.29 32.39 -37.41
N GLY A 452 -16.44 31.86 -38.30
CA GLY A 452 -14.98 32.09 -38.27
C GLY A 452 -14.20 31.41 -37.14
N LEU A 453 -14.73 30.35 -36.51
CA LEU A 453 -14.02 29.62 -35.45
C LEU A 453 -13.04 28.58 -36.01
N SER A 454 -11.91 28.41 -35.33
CA SER A 454 -10.87 27.43 -35.68
C SER A 454 -11.31 25.98 -35.39
N ARG A 455 -10.62 25.02 -36.04
CA ARG A 455 -10.85 23.57 -35.81
C ARG A 455 -10.62 23.17 -34.34
N ARG A 456 -9.71 23.85 -33.65
CA ARG A 456 -9.36 23.60 -32.24
C ARG A 456 -10.46 24.07 -31.29
N GLU A 457 -11.04 25.26 -31.53
CA GLU A 457 -12.17 25.79 -30.76
C GLU A 457 -13.39 24.86 -30.84
N ASN A 458 -13.61 24.20 -31.97
CA ASN A 458 -14.69 23.24 -32.14
C ASN A 458 -14.52 21.95 -31.31
N GLN A 459 -13.29 21.42 -31.19
CA GLN A 459 -13.02 20.22 -30.40
C GLN A 459 -13.25 20.47 -28.90
N ILE A 460 -12.86 21.66 -28.46
CA ILE A 460 -13.07 22.20 -27.12
C ILE A 460 -14.55 22.25 -26.75
N ILE A 461 -15.38 22.80 -27.65
CA ILE A 461 -16.82 22.94 -27.43
C ILE A 461 -17.49 21.56 -27.31
N ARG A 462 -17.08 20.58 -28.12
CA ARG A 462 -17.59 19.19 -28.03
C ARG A 462 -17.24 18.52 -26.70
N HIS A 463 -16.05 18.77 -26.15
CA HIS A 463 -15.65 18.24 -24.85
C HIS A 463 -16.47 18.86 -23.71
N VAL A 464 -16.68 20.18 -23.73
CA VAL A 464 -17.57 20.88 -22.79
C VAL A 464 -19.02 20.39 -22.91
N HIS A 465 -19.50 20.11 -24.12
CA HIS A 465 -20.84 19.56 -24.36
C HIS A 465 -21.00 18.15 -23.76
N LYS A 466 -19.99 17.29 -23.84
CA LYS A 466 -19.98 15.96 -23.20
C LYS A 466 -20.14 16.08 -21.69
N LEU A 467 -19.35 16.97 -21.07
CA LEU A 467 -19.34 17.20 -19.62
C LEU A 467 -20.65 17.82 -19.08
N LEU A 468 -21.37 18.58 -19.92
CA LEU A 468 -22.65 19.23 -19.57
C LEU A 468 -23.91 18.41 -19.91
N SER A 469 -23.77 17.29 -20.62
CA SER A 469 -24.88 16.39 -20.93
C SER A 469 -25.12 15.42 -19.77
N ASP A 470 -26.39 15.20 -19.42
CA ASP A 470 -26.88 14.64 -18.14
C ASP A 470 -26.54 13.15 -17.87
N ARG A 471 -25.58 12.59 -18.61
CA ARG A 471 -24.96 11.29 -18.31
C ARG A 471 -23.55 11.56 -17.82
N SER A 472 -23.43 12.05 -16.59
CA SER A 472 -22.13 12.27 -15.96
C SER A 472 -21.32 10.98 -16.04
N SER A 473 -20.07 11.07 -16.49
CA SER A 473 -19.02 10.05 -16.35
C SER A 473 -18.73 9.67 -14.89
N LEU A 474 -19.58 10.08 -13.95
CA LEU A 474 -19.43 9.86 -12.53
C LEU A 474 -20.55 8.98 -11.94
N SER A 475 -21.71 8.86 -12.60
CA SER A 475 -22.85 8.12 -12.04
C SER A 475 -22.61 6.62 -11.99
N PHE A 476 -21.80 6.09 -12.92
CA PHE A 476 -21.48 4.66 -12.95
C PHE A 476 -20.62 4.25 -11.75
N TRP A 477 -19.93 5.17 -11.06
CA TRP A 477 -19.17 4.80 -9.85
C TRP A 477 -20.09 4.22 -8.78
N SER A 478 -21.35 4.68 -8.71
CA SER A 478 -22.39 4.11 -7.85
C SER A 478 -22.80 2.69 -8.23
N ASP A 479 -22.52 2.26 -9.47
CA ASP A 479 -22.74 0.89 -9.94
C ASP A 479 -21.50 -0.01 -9.72
N LEU A 480 -20.32 0.59 -9.47
CA LEU A 480 -19.05 -0.13 -9.29
C LEU A 480 -18.62 -0.24 -7.83
N LEU A 481 -18.98 0.71 -6.99
CA LEU A 481 -18.63 0.78 -5.58
C LEU A 481 -19.87 1.03 -4.73
N PRO A 482 -19.93 0.47 -3.51
CA PRO A 482 -21.03 0.75 -2.60
C PRO A 482 -20.99 2.21 -2.15
N ARG A 483 -22.15 2.76 -1.76
CA ARG A 483 -22.34 4.19 -1.53
C ARG A 483 -21.40 4.76 -0.46
N GLU A 484 -21.09 3.97 0.55
CA GLU A 484 -20.17 4.30 1.65
C GLU A 484 -18.70 4.47 1.21
N LYS A 485 -18.33 4.03 0.00
CA LYS A 485 -17.01 4.23 -0.59
C LYS A 485 -16.95 5.42 -1.54
N LEU A 486 -18.06 6.17 -1.70
CA LEU A 486 -18.19 7.28 -2.64
C LEU A 486 -18.45 8.59 -1.90
N PHE A 487 -17.45 9.45 -1.87
CA PHE A 487 -17.51 10.73 -1.16
C PHE A 487 -17.57 11.90 -2.15
N PHE A 488 -18.59 12.74 -2.02
CA PHE A 488 -18.78 13.91 -2.89
C PHE A 488 -18.58 15.20 -2.10
N VAL A 489 -17.56 15.98 -2.47
CA VAL A 489 -17.26 17.28 -1.86
C VAL A 489 -17.75 18.40 -2.78
N CYS A 490 -18.58 19.31 -2.28
CA CYS A 490 -18.89 20.54 -3.00
C CYS A 490 -17.98 21.68 -2.52
N THR A 491 -17.30 22.37 -3.44
CA THR A 491 -16.32 23.44 -3.12
C THR A 491 -16.88 24.62 -2.31
N GLU A 492 -18.20 24.73 -2.19
CA GLU A 492 -18.91 25.82 -1.50
C GLU A 492 -19.30 25.49 -0.06
N LYS A 493 -19.36 24.20 0.33
CA LYS A 493 -19.97 23.76 1.60
C LYS A 493 -18.99 23.13 2.59
N VAL A 494 -18.04 22.33 2.10
CA VAL A 494 -17.07 21.58 2.92
C VAL A 494 -15.71 21.66 2.25
N ARG A 495 -14.63 21.88 3.00
CA ARG A 495 -13.29 21.90 2.42
C ARG A 495 -12.81 20.46 2.21
N LEU A 496 -12.11 20.20 1.10
CA LEU A 496 -11.62 18.85 0.77
C LEU A 496 -10.82 18.21 1.92
N TRP A 497 -9.98 18.97 2.61
CA TRP A 497 -9.21 18.48 3.76
C TRP A 497 -10.09 18.06 4.96
N GLU A 498 -11.22 18.73 5.20
CA GLU A 498 -12.15 18.36 6.28
C GLU A 498 -12.80 17.02 5.98
N LEU A 499 -13.25 16.80 4.73
CA LEU A 499 -13.81 15.51 4.31
C LEU A 499 -12.76 14.40 4.31
N LEU A 500 -11.55 14.68 3.83
CA LEU A 500 -10.46 13.69 3.84
C LEU A 500 -10.12 13.27 5.27
N SER A 501 -10.14 14.19 6.23
CA SER A 501 -9.91 13.88 7.64
C SER A 501 -11.06 13.06 8.22
N SER A 502 -12.33 13.47 8.02
CA SER A 502 -13.48 12.78 8.63
C SER A 502 -13.79 11.41 8.02
N GLU A 503 -13.71 11.29 6.70
CA GLU A 503 -14.17 10.08 5.99
C GLU A 503 -13.02 9.14 5.62
N CYS A 504 -11.83 9.69 5.36
CA CYS A 504 -10.68 8.93 4.88
C CYS A 504 -9.54 8.83 5.90
N GLY A 505 -9.65 9.55 7.03
CA GLY A 505 -8.61 9.64 8.05
C GLY A 505 -7.34 10.35 7.59
N ILE A 506 -7.35 11.10 6.47
CA ILE A 506 -6.17 11.81 5.94
C ILE A 506 -6.16 13.25 6.45
N ASN A 507 -5.20 13.54 7.34
CA ASN A 507 -5.04 14.87 7.90
C ASN A 507 -4.14 15.74 7.02
N LYS A 508 -4.43 17.04 7.00
CA LYS A 508 -3.53 18.01 6.37
C LYS A 508 -2.29 18.17 7.26
N PRO A 509 -1.07 17.92 6.76
CA PRO A 509 0.15 18.21 7.50
C PRO A 509 0.25 19.68 7.92
N ASP A 510 0.69 19.92 9.16
CA ASP A 510 1.02 21.25 9.64
C ASP A 510 2.25 21.79 8.91
N VAL A 511 2.08 22.92 8.23
CA VAL A 511 3.14 23.61 7.47
C VAL A 511 3.17 25.07 7.89
N GLU A 512 4.37 25.66 8.00
CA GLU A 512 4.53 27.07 8.38
C GLU A 512 3.66 27.99 7.49
N GLU A 513 2.83 28.80 8.16
CA GLU A 513 1.85 29.68 7.54
C GLU A 513 2.56 30.72 6.65
N GLY A 514 2.39 30.59 5.33
CA GLY A 514 2.99 31.47 4.33
C GLY A 514 3.07 30.85 2.93
N ALA A 515 2.98 29.52 2.83
CA ALA A 515 3.17 28.79 1.57
C ALA A 515 1.89 28.58 0.71
N GLU A 516 0.69 28.70 1.28
CA GLU A 516 -0.57 28.48 0.54
C GLU A 516 -1.13 29.77 -0.07
N LYS A 517 -0.51 30.26 -1.13
CA LYS A 517 -1.19 31.20 -2.03
C LYS A 517 -2.27 30.43 -2.80
N ARG A 518 -3.49 30.98 -2.93
CA ARG A 518 -4.49 30.49 -3.91
C ARG A 518 -3.82 30.45 -5.28
N LEU A 519 -3.48 29.26 -5.76
CA LEU A 519 -2.91 29.11 -7.09
C LEU A 519 -4.01 29.33 -8.12
N ASN A 520 -3.81 30.35 -8.96
CA ASN A 520 -4.54 30.57 -10.20
C ASN A 520 -6.09 30.67 -10.08
N PRO A 521 -6.64 31.58 -9.26
CA PRO A 521 -8.09 31.81 -9.25
C PRO A 521 -8.53 32.39 -10.60
N SER A 522 -9.42 31.70 -11.30
CA SER A 522 -10.03 32.20 -12.54
C SER A 522 -10.59 33.62 -12.34
N PRO A 523 -10.38 34.55 -13.28
CA PRO A 523 -10.98 35.87 -13.22
C PRO A 523 -12.49 35.79 -13.46
N SER A 524 -13.22 36.86 -13.11
CA SER A 524 -14.66 36.92 -13.38
C SER A 524 -14.94 36.90 -14.89
N VAL A 525 -16.08 36.33 -15.30
CA VAL A 525 -16.49 36.34 -16.71
C VAL A 525 -16.64 37.77 -17.23
N GLN A 526 -17.06 38.72 -16.38
CA GLN A 526 -17.12 40.13 -16.76
C GLN A 526 -15.73 40.69 -17.10
N ALA A 527 -14.72 40.43 -16.28
CA ALA A 527 -13.35 40.88 -16.53
C ALA A 527 -12.78 40.26 -17.82
N VAL A 528 -13.07 38.97 -18.06
CA VAL A 528 -12.66 38.25 -19.27
C VAL A 528 -13.35 38.83 -20.53
N GLU A 529 -14.66 39.05 -20.50
CA GLU A 529 -15.41 39.65 -21.61
C GLU A 529 -14.96 41.08 -21.91
N PHE A 530 -14.72 41.85 -20.86
CA PHE A 530 -14.29 43.23 -20.99
C PHE A 530 -12.92 43.32 -21.69
N ALA A 531 -11.94 42.57 -21.19
CA ALA A 531 -10.61 42.49 -21.79
C ALA A 531 -10.68 41.98 -23.24
N ARG A 532 -11.55 41.00 -23.53
CA ARG A 532 -11.77 40.49 -24.88
C ARG A 532 -12.28 41.53 -25.86
N LEU A 533 -13.35 42.23 -25.52
CA LEU A 533 -13.93 43.29 -26.35
C LEU A 533 -12.92 44.40 -26.61
N HIS A 534 -12.13 44.72 -25.59
CA HIS A 534 -11.09 45.74 -25.65
C HIS A 534 -9.94 45.36 -26.60
N PHE A 535 -9.37 44.16 -26.47
CA PHE A 535 -8.27 43.70 -27.33
C PHE A 535 -8.70 43.49 -28.79
N ARG A 536 -9.95 43.07 -29.04
CA ARG A 536 -10.52 43.05 -30.40
C ARG A 536 -10.59 44.44 -31.01
N ARG A 537 -11.03 45.44 -30.25
CA ARG A 537 -11.06 46.84 -30.72
C ARG A 537 -9.67 47.36 -31.06
N LEU A 538 -8.65 46.92 -30.33
CA LEU A 538 -7.25 47.26 -30.54
C LEU A 538 -6.54 46.45 -31.64
N LYS A 539 -7.23 45.50 -32.30
CA LYS A 539 -6.65 44.60 -33.31
C LYS A 539 -5.40 43.84 -32.83
N VAL A 540 -5.36 43.50 -31.54
CA VAL A 540 -4.29 42.65 -30.99
C VAL A 540 -4.32 41.31 -31.73
N GLN A 541 -3.18 40.92 -32.32
CA GLN A 541 -3.08 39.64 -33.03
C GLN A 541 -3.34 38.47 -32.07
N GLU A 542 -4.00 37.41 -32.56
CA GLU A 542 -4.44 36.28 -31.74
C GLU A 542 -3.30 35.60 -30.96
N LEU A 543 -2.08 35.61 -31.50
CA LEU A 543 -0.90 35.05 -30.83
C LEU A 543 -0.49 35.81 -29.56
N HIS A 544 -0.78 37.12 -29.49
CA HIS A 544 -0.44 37.99 -28.36
C HIS A 544 -1.57 38.09 -27.32
N TYR A 545 -2.75 37.63 -27.71
CA TYR A 545 -3.96 37.63 -26.91
C TYR A 545 -3.85 36.88 -25.56
N PRO A 546 -3.27 35.65 -25.46
CA PRO A 546 -3.18 34.94 -24.17
C PRO A 546 -2.27 35.66 -23.17
N ILE A 547 -1.19 36.27 -23.65
CA ILE A 547 -0.25 37.02 -22.82
C ILE A 547 -0.96 38.29 -22.30
N ALA A 548 -1.51 39.12 -23.17
CA ALA A 548 -2.21 40.35 -22.80
C ALA A 548 -3.41 40.11 -21.85
N MET A 549 -4.18 39.04 -22.10
CA MET A 549 -5.25 38.58 -21.21
C MET A 549 -4.70 38.15 -19.85
N HIS A 550 -3.68 37.28 -19.80
CA HIS A 550 -3.17 36.78 -18.52
C HIS A 550 -2.58 37.90 -17.64
N PHE A 551 -1.85 38.85 -18.22
CA PHE A 551 -1.34 40.03 -17.52
C PHE A 551 -2.50 40.87 -16.98
N SER A 552 -3.48 41.23 -17.82
CA SER A 552 -4.62 42.08 -17.42
C SER A 552 -5.47 41.48 -16.30
N LEU A 553 -5.59 40.15 -16.29
CA LEU A 553 -6.47 39.41 -15.38
C LEU A 553 -5.86 39.11 -14.00
N ARG A 554 -4.53 39.27 -13.83
CA ARG A 554 -3.83 39.08 -12.55
C ARG A 554 -3.53 40.40 -11.84
N LEU A 555 -3.43 41.50 -12.59
CA LEU A 555 -3.34 42.87 -12.05
C LEU A 555 -4.55 43.27 -11.21
N ASP A 556 -5.68 42.57 -11.31
CA ASP A 556 -6.88 42.85 -10.52
C ASP A 556 -6.81 42.31 -9.07
N LYS A 557 -5.80 41.48 -8.74
CA LYS A 557 -5.77 40.71 -7.47
C LYS A 557 -4.58 40.98 -6.56
N ASP A 558 -3.47 41.51 -7.08
CA ASP A 558 -2.21 41.66 -6.34
C ASP A 558 -1.88 43.14 -5.97
N PHE A 559 -2.81 44.08 -6.15
CA PHE A 559 -2.58 45.50 -5.85
C PHE A 559 -3.16 45.96 -4.52
N ASP A 560 -2.33 46.65 -3.72
CA ASP A 560 -2.80 47.63 -2.74
C ASP A 560 -3.56 48.72 -3.52
N PRO A 561 -4.77 49.14 -3.10
CA PRO A 561 -5.55 50.18 -3.79
C PRO A 561 -4.80 51.50 -4.05
N LYS A 562 -3.66 51.74 -3.39
CA LYS A 562 -2.78 52.89 -3.64
C LYS A 562 -1.84 52.73 -4.84
N ASN A 563 -1.60 51.50 -5.29
CA ASN A 563 -0.87 51.21 -6.52
C ASN A 563 -1.92 50.88 -7.58
N SER A 564 -2.19 51.82 -8.49
CA SER A 564 -3.10 51.52 -9.59
C SER A 564 -2.41 50.62 -10.62
N PRO A 565 -3.13 49.83 -11.42
CA PRO A 565 -2.51 49.10 -12.52
C PRO A 565 -1.87 50.04 -13.58
N GLY A 566 -2.12 51.35 -13.48
CA GLY A 566 -1.43 52.40 -14.22
C GLY A 566 0.00 52.71 -13.73
N SER A 567 0.41 52.35 -12.51
CA SER A 567 1.80 52.55 -12.05
C SER A 567 2.74 51.40 -12.46
N PHE A 568 2.21 50.18 -12.59
CA PHE A 568 2.96 48.95 -12.86
C PHE A 568 3.70 48.94 -14.21
N PHE A 569 3.09 49.52 -15.24
CA PHE A 569 3.66 49.56 -16.59
C PHE A 569 4.52 50.79 -16.85
N CYS A 570 4.68 51.67 -15.87
CA CYS A 570 5.51 52.87 -15.96
C CYS A 570 6.96 52.63 -15.50
N SER A 571 7.28 51.39 -15.08
CA SER A 571 8.58 51.02 -14.52
C SER A 571 9.05 49.68 -15.08
N ASN A 572 10.13 49.71 -15.88
CA ASN A 572 10.83 48.50 -16.34
C ASN A 572 11.34 47.65 -15.16
N GLU A 573 11.59 48.28 -14.01
CA GLU A 573 12.02 47.63 -12.78
C GLU A 573 10.89 46.82 -12.12
N GLN A 574 9.65 47.33 -12.11
CA GLN A 574 8.47 46.62 -11.61
C GLN A 574 8.06 45.46 -12.52
N ILE A 575 8.17 45.64 -13.85
CA ILE A 575 7.96 44.55 -14.82
C ILE A 575 9.03 43.47 -14.64
N SER A 576 10.30 43.86 -14.47
CA SER A 576 11.40 42.92 -14.23
C SER A 576 11.28 42.19 -12.89
N GLU A 577 10.85 42.88 -11.83
CA GLU A 577 10.60 42.28 -10.51
C GLU A 577 9.39 41.33 -10.53
N PHE A 578 8.32 41.66 -11.26
CA PHE A 578 7.19 40.76 -11.46
C PHE A 578 7.58 39.52 -12.25
N LEU A 579 8.31 39.68 -13.36
CA LEU A 579 8.79 38.55 -14.16
C LEU A 579 9.76 37.67 -13.35
N SER A 580 10.68 38.25 -12.56
CA SER A 580 11.64 37.50 -11.75
C SER A 580 10.97 36.65 -10.65
N ARG A 581 9.82 37.10 -10.10
CA ARG A 581 9.01 36.33 -9.13
C ARG A 581 8.44 35.02 -9.68
N TYR A 582 8.24 34.91 -11.00
CA TYR A 582 7.67 33.72 -11.65
C TYR A 582 8.66 32.99 -12.56
N MET A 583 9.76 33.64 -12.97
CA MET A 583 10.83 33.02 -13.78
C MET A 583 11.62 31.94 -13.02
N ALA A 584 11.54 31.90 -11.70
CA ALA A 584 12.18 30.89 -10.86
C ALA A 584 11.36 29.58 -10.71
N ASP A 585 10.05 29.59 -11.04
CA ASP A 585 9.16 28.44 -10.89
C ASP A 585 8.89 27.77 -12.25
N ASP A 586 9.82 26.89 -12.62
CA ASP A 586 9.83 26.19 -13.91
C ASP A 586 8.58 25.29 -14.10
N VAL A 587 8.11 24.69 -12.99
CA VAL A 587 6.89 23.88 -12.96
C VAL A 587 5.68 24.74 -13.27
N TRP A 588 5.58 25.92 -12.68
CA TRP A 588 4.47 26.85 -12.93
C TRP A 588 4.45 27.35 -14.38
N LEU A 589 5.61 27.72 -14.93
CA LEU A 589 5.75 28.18 -16.32
C LEU A 589 5.32 27.11 -17.32
N GLN A 590 5.77 25.87 -17.10
CA GLN A 590 5.48 24.77 -18.01
C GLN A 590 4.00 24.32 -17.90
N GLN A 591 3.41 24.32 -16.70
CA GLN A 591 2.00 23.97 -16.50
C GLN A 591 1.01 25.00 -17.07
N ASN A 592 1.34 26.30 -17.00
CA ASN A 592 0.42 27.36 -17.41
C ASN A 592 0.61 27.82 -18.85
N PHE A 593 1.83 27.74 -19.38
CA PHE A 593 2.17 28.28 -20.70
C PHE A 593 2.79 27.26 -21.65
N GLY A 594 3.15 26.06 -21.18
CA GLY A 594 3.81 25.05 -22.01
C GLY A 594 5.26 25.42 -22.38
N PHE A 595 5.86 26.38 -21.69
CA PHE A 595 7.25 26.79 -21.86
C PHE A 595 8.08 26.32 -20.66
N SER A 596 9.28 25.81 -20.91
CA SER A 596 10.32 25.75 -19.89
C SER A 596 10.93 27.14 -19.67
N ARG A 597 11.65 27.33 -18.57
CA ARG A 597 12.49 28.50 -18.30
C ARG A 597 13.41 28.80 -19.48
N SER A 598 13.97 27.78 -20.13
CA SER A 598 14.76 27.95 -21.36
C SER A 598 13.95 28.48 -22.55
N GLY A 599 12.69 28.07 -22.71
CA GLY A 599 11.79 28.61 -23.74
C GLY A 599 11.40 30.08 -23.52
N VAL A 600 11.20 30.48 -22.25
CA VAL A 600 11.00 31.89 -21.86
C VAL A 600 12.29 32.71 -22.04
N SER A 601 13.44 32.12 -21.73
CA SER A 601 14.76 32.73 -21.93
C SER A 601 15.05 32.96 -23.42
N GLN A 602 14.64 32.05 -24.31
CA GLN A 602 14.79 32.22 -25.76
C GLN A 602 13.83 33.26 -26.36
N LEU A 603 12.63 33.42 -25.79
CA LEU A 603 11.75 34.56 -26.08
C LEU A 603 12.39 35.87 -25.62
N SER A 604 13.10 35.85 -24.49
CA SER A 604 13.87 37.00 -24.00
C SER A 604 15.09 37.28 -24.88
N GLU A 605 15.85 36.27 -25.34
CA GLU A 605 17.08 36.47 -26.13
C GLU A 605 16.81 36.94 -27.56
N ARG A 606 15.72 36.49 -28.20
CA ARG A 606 15.29 37.04 -29.50
C ARG A 606 14.73 38.48 -29.39
N SER A 607 14.36 38.91 -28.19
CA SER A 607 13.75 40.23 -27.91
C SER A 607 14.68 41.20 -27.18
N LEU A 608 15.77 40.71 -26.59
CA LEU A 608 16.75 41.42 -25.77
C LEU A 608 18.15 41.21 -26.36
N ALA A 609 18.38 41.72 -27.57
CA ALA A 609 19.74 41.83 -28.07
C ALA A 609 20.38 43.16 -27.59
N ALA A 610 21.45 43.02 -26.81
CA ALA A 610 22.59 43.91 -26.53
C ALA A 610 22.42 45.40 -26.14
N SER A 611 21.29 46.07 -26.35
CA SER A 611 21.20 47.54 -26.10
C SER A 611 20.40 47.96 -24.88
N GLY A 612 19.88 47.03 -24.06
CA GLY A 612 19.16 47.37 -22.83
C GLY A 612 17.92 48.27 -23.02
N GLN A 613 17.45 48.42 -24.25
CA GLN A 613 16.19 49.08 -24.58
C GLN A 613 15.26 48.03 -25.19
N LEU A 614 14.06 47.92 -24.62
CA LEU A 614 12.95 47.22 -25.27
C LEU A 614 12.78 47.83 -26.68
N PRO A 615 12.45 47.04 -27.71
CA PRO A 615 12.26 47.59 -29.05
C PRO A 615 11.28 48.76 -28.99
N ARG A 616 11.51 49.82 -29.79
CA ARG A 616 10.61 51.00 -29.88
C ARG A 616 9.14 50.62 -30.13
N GLU A 617 8.90 49.43 -30.68
CA GLU A 617 7.59 48.80 -30.82
C GLU A 617 6.97 48.33 -29.50
N PHE A 618 7.76 47.86 -28.54
CA PHE A 618 7.30 47.45 -27.20
C PHE A 618 6.96 48.66 -26.33
N ASP A 619 7.75 49.75 -26.39
CA ASP A 619 7.40 51.01 -25.72
C ASP A 619 6.14 51.64 -26.34
N GLN A 620 6.03 51.68 -27.67
CA GLN A 620 4.79 52.09 -28.34
C GLN A 620 3.59 51.18 -28.03
N ARG A 621 3.83 49.88 -27.78
CA ARG A 621 2.80 48.89 -27.40
C ARG A 621 2.41 49.00 -25.92
N ALA A 622 3.35 49.27 -25.03
CA ALA A 622 3.11 49.51 -23.61
C ALA A 622 2.37 50.83 -23.42
N ASP A 623 2.75 51.89 -24.12
CA ASP A 623 2.05 53.18 -24.14
C ASP A 623 0.65 53.05 -24.76
N ALA A 624 0.49 52.27 -25.83
CA ALA A 624 -0.83 51.99 -26.39
C ALA A 624 -1.69 51.17 -25.41
N ILE A 625 -1.15 50.13 -24.77
CA ILE A 625 -1.88 49.34 -23.76
C ILE A 625 -2.24 50.20 -22.54
N ALA A 626 -1.32 51.04 -22.07
CA ALA A 626 -1.51 51.97 -20.95
C ALA A 626 -2.53 53.07 -21.27
N ALA A 627 -2.48 53.67 -22.47
CA ALA A 627 -3.46 54.66 -22.93
C ALA A 627 -4.86 54.05 -23.12
N THR A 628 -4.92 52.81 -23.61
CA THR A 628 -6.21 52.13 -23.77
C THR A 628 -6.76 51.68 -22.41
N TYR A 629 -5.90 51.33 -21.46
CA TYR A 629 -6.27 51.04 -20.07
C TYR A 629 -6.73 52.29 -19.29
N GLN A 630 -6.06 53.44 -19.45
CA GLN A 630 -6.51 54.75 -18.92
C GLN A 630 -7.88 55.16 -19.47
N SER A 631 -8.13 54.92 -20.76
CA SER A 631 -9.46 55.14 -21.39
C SER A 631 -10.55 54.18 -20.88
N VAL A 632 -10.18 53.05 -20.29
CA VAL A 632 -11.11 52.11 -19.66
C VAL A 632 -11.48 52.59 -18.27
N LEU A 633 -10.49 52.95 -17.45
CA LEU A 633 -10.70 53.45 -16.09
C LEU A 633 -11.55 54.72 -16.06
N SER A 634 -11.35 55.64 -17.01
CA SER A 634 -12.13 56.88 -17.13
C SER A 634 -13.61 56.70 -17.52
N LYS A 635 -14.03 55.46 -17.81
CA LYS A 635 -15.42 55.10 -18.15
C LYS A 635 -16.13 54.29 -17.05
N PHE A 636 -15.40 53.95 -15.98
CA PHE A 636 -15.91 53.28 -14.80
C PHE A 636 -15.95 54.18 -13.56
N SER A 637 -15.31 55.36 -13.60
CA SER A 637 -15.67 56.55 -12.80
C SER A 637 -16.89 57.23 -13.40
#